data_AF-A0A139D3Y5-F1
#
_entry.id   AF-A0A139D3Y5-F1
#
_cell.length_a   1.000
_cell.length_b   1.000
_cell.length_c   1.000
_cell.angle_alpha   90.00
_cell.angle_beta   90.00
_cell.angle_gamma   90.00
#
_symmetry.space_group_name_H-M   'P 1'
#
loop_
_entity.id
_entity.type
_entity.pdbx_description
1 polymer ?
#
loop_
_entity_poly.entity_id
_entity_poly.type
_entity_poly.pdbx_seq_one_letter_code
_entity_poly.pdbx_strand_id
1 'polypeptide(L)'
;MTNLYNYLINLISNYSIFGYLLIFILAFFESFAFIGLIIPGSIGVIVGGFLAAHGIINIKILFISAVLASILGDSFSFHLGGSDKISFKAENRFFKPELLAKGKDFFEKYGSKGVFLGRFIGWVRPIVPFIAGVFELDLKVFLFWNILSGFFWAGTHIALGYFFGRSWQLVTLWSTRVTLFFSVFIIFIILIYLLKWFAVRQGRIIYQIFISIWHSIKNSILANTELQKFMENHSKFFSFLEKRFDKNKFSGLPLTLLSISLIYVLALFGGIVEDLINSEIITQIDLKIESSLVLFRNSDLSSIFRWITLLGKWQVVTTFLAAAVTLFWIWNKKNYIFAIIISVVGSTVFTAAGKIIFQRPRPAAAVYEEYSYSFPSGHATIAVAFYGFLAYFLIKNRKNLKSKINIFFITLFSIVLIGFSRLYLGVHYFSDVWAGYLVGAIWLIIAIGFAEYLFTIKKSAVNKISIKYKKMISTVIILIVTASYFFFAYSYQFPNSTEEQLKAEINIENTMSIFDAQGLKYTESLLGKKQEPINFIILAENEKKLVKLFHSGGWETADEVNFYNLYRLAKAELFQRDYSNSPIAPIFWNSRVPDFNFVKTAETSNSKARHQIRIWKSNFVLEDEGRIYTGIISFTDKTKWGFIHQIRPDLNAEREFLSNNLNLTGLIEKTEKEKLVEAQTGENFSGDSFFTDGNIYIFFLK
;
A
#
# COMPACT_ATOMS: atom_id res chain seq x y z
N MET A 1 -25.56 -5.24 5.14
CA MET A 1 -25.71 -4.96 3.68
C MET A 1 -26.50 -6.06 2.96
N THR A 2 -26.49 -7.30 3.46
CA THR A 2 -27.21 -8.46 2.92
C THR A 2 -28.73 -8.27 2.80
N ASN A 3 -29.40 -7.63 3.76
CA ASN A 3 -30.86 -7.45 3.71
C ASN A 3 -31.33 -6.45 2.63
N LEU A 4 -30.63 -5.32 2.47
CA LEU A 4 -30.93 -4.35 1.41
C LEU A 4 -30.61 -4.93 0.02
N TYR A 5 -29.51 -5.67 -0.06
CA TYR A 5 -29.08 -6.38 -1.28
C TYR A 5 -30.11 -7.42 -1.72
N ASN A 6 -30.56 -8.30 -0.82
CA ASN A 6 -31.56 -9.33 -1.10
C ASN A 6 -32.94 -8.72 -1.43
N TYR A 7 -33.32 -7.63 -0.75
CA TYR A 7 -34.55 -6.89 -1.06
C TYR A 7 -34.52 -6.28 -2.47
N LEU A 8 -33.42 -5.62 -2.86
CA LEU A 8 -33.26 -5.06 -4.19
C LEU A 8 -33.26 -6.14 -5.28
N ILE A 9 -32.62 -7.29 -5.03
CA ILE A 9 -32.62 -8.43 -5.96
C ILE A 9 -34.03 -8.99 -6.15
N ASN A 10 -34.78 -9.21 -5.07
CA ASN A 10 -36.16 -9.70 -5.17
C ASN A 10 -37.08 -8.71 -5.89
N LEU A 11 -36.93 -7.40 -5.64
CA LEU A 11 -37.71 -6.38 -6.33
C LEU A 11 -37.39 -6.32 -7.83
N ILE A 12 -36.12 -6.44 -8.23
CA ILE A 12 -35.71 -6.45 -9.65
C ILE A 12 -36.11 -7.77 -10.34
N SER A 13 -36.04 -8.91 -9.64
CA SER A 13 -36.43 -10.22 -10.18
C SER A 13 -37.91 -10.27 -10.57
N ASN A 14 -38.79 -9.65 -9.78
CA ASN A 14 -40.23 -9.57 -10.05
C ASN A 14 -40.58 -8.70 -11.28
N TYR A 15 -39.67 -7.83 -11.72
CA TYR A 15 -39.86 -6.92 -12.86
C TYR A 15 -38.81 -7.13 -13.98
N SER A 16 -38.24 -8.34 -14.09
CA SER A 16 -37.16 -8.67 -15.03
C SER A 16 -37.46 -8.28 -16.48
N ILE A 17 -38.72 -8.34 -16.92
CA ILE A 17 -39.19 -7.89 -18.24
C ILE A 17 -38.87 -6.40 -18.51
N PHE A 18 -39.06 -5.53 -17.51
CA PHE A 18 -38.75 -4.11 -17.59
C PHE A 18 -37.23 -3.86 -17.61
N GLY A 19 -36.45 -4.76 -17.00
CA GLY A 19 -34.99 -4.73 -17.06
C GLY A 19 -34.47 -4.92 -18.49
N TYR A 20 -34.98 -5.90 -19.24
CA TYR A 20 -34.58 -6.09 -20.64
C TYR A 20 -35.02 -4.92 -21.52
N LEU A 21 -36.23 -4.40 -21.31
CA LEU A 21 -36.75 -3.27 -22.08
C LEU A 21 -35.93 -1.99 -21.82
N LEU A 22 -35.59 -1.72 -20.55
CA LEU A 22 -34.76 -0.57 -20.19
C LEU A 22 -33.37 -0.67 -20.82
N ILE A 23 -32.72 -1.84 -20.75
CA ILE A 23 -31.41 -2.07 -21.35
C ILE A 23 -31.48 -1.94 -22.87
N PHE A 24 -32.53 -2.46 -23.50
CA PHE A 24 -32.78 -2.31 -24.92
C PHE A 24 -32.90 -0.83 -25.32
N ILE A 25 -33.74 -0.06 -24.62
CA ILE A 25 -33.94 1.38 -24.87
C ILE A 25 -32.63 2.14 -24.70
N LEU A 26 -31.90 1.89 -23.62
CA LEU A 26 -30.62 2.56 -23.35
C LEU A 26 -29.57 2.23 -24.42
N ALA A 27 -29.44 0.96 -24.81
CA ALA A 27 -28.49 0.55 -25.85
C ALA A 27 -28.88 1.06 -27.25
N PHE A 28 -30.17 1.14 -27.54
CA PHE A 28 -30.71 1.70 -28.78
C PHE A 28 -30.39 3.19 -28.90
N PHE A 29 -30.73 3.98 -27.87
CA PHE A 29 -30.47 5.43 -27.91
C PHE A 29 -29.00 5.79 -27.78
N GLU A 30 -28.17 4.97 -27.12
CA GLU A 30 -26.71 5.13 -27.15
C GLU A 30 -26.13 4.96 -28.56
N SER A 31 -26.80 4.16 -29.39
CA SER A 31 -26.42 3.89 -30.78
C SER A 31 -27.06 4.90 -31.76
N PHE A 32 -27.90 5.81 -31.23
CA PHE A 32 -28.56 6.86 -31.99
C PHE A 32 -27.66 8.11 -32.11
N ALA A 33 -27.59 8.66 -33.32
CA ALA A 33 -26.75 9.80 -33.65
C ALA A 33 -26.97 10.99 -32.69
N PHE A 34 -25.87 11.48 -32.11
CA PHE A 34 -25.81 12.61 -31.16
C PHE A 34 -26.49 12.39 -29.80
N ILE A 35 -27.63 11.69 -29.75
CA ILE A 35 -28.30 11.29 -28.50
C ILE A 35 -27.39 10.37 -27.67
N GLY A 36 -26.68 9.47 -28.36
CA GLY A 36 -25.79 8.52 -27.71
C GLY A 36 -24.54 9.10 -27.06
N LEU A 37 -24.27 10.40 -27.25
CA LEU A 37 -23.22 11.10 -26.49
C LEU A 37 -23.64 11.39 -25.04
N ILE A 38 -24.94 11.34 -24.75
CA ILE A 38 -25.52 11.68 -23.44
C ILE A 38 -26.00 10.41 -22.72
N ILE A 39 -26.48 9.42 -23.46
CA ILE A 39 -27.10 8.21 -22.90
C ILE A 39 -26.08 7.07 -22.74
N PRO A 40 -25.80 6.59 -21.51
CA PRO A 40 -24.78 5.58 -21.27
C PRO A 40 -25.33 4.14 -21.40
N GLY A 41 -25.74 3.73 -22.61
CA GLY A 41 -26.28 2.39 -22.87
C GLY A 41 -25.34 1.23 -22.54
N SER A 42 -24.04 1.44 -22.71
CA SER A 42 -22.97 0.49 -22.41
C SER A 42 -22.92 0.13 -20.94
N ILE A 43 -23.16 1.12 -20.06
CA ILE A 43 -23.29 0.90 -18.62
C ILE A 43 -24.51 0.03 -18.33
N GLY A 44 -25.65 0.30 -18.99
CA GLY A 44 -26.87 -0.51 -18.85
C GLY A 44 -26.64 -1.98 -19.23
N VAL A 45 -25.93 -2.25 -20.33
CA VAL A 45 -25.58 -3.61 -20.76
C VAL A 45 -24.61 -4.30 -19.81
N ILE A 46 -23.62 -3.58 -19.26
CA ILE A 46 -22.71 -4.11 -18.22
C ILE A 46 -23.50 -4.46 -16.95
N VAL A 47 -24.39 -3.59 -16.50
CA VAL A 47 -25.28 -3.86 -15.36
C VAL A 47 -26.17 -5.08 -15.65
N GLY A 48 -26.69 -5.20 -16.87
CA GLY A 48 -27.38 -6.40 -17.31
C GLY A 48 -26.53 -7.67 -17.16
N GLY A 49 -25.28 -7.64 -17.62
CA GLY A 49 -24.35 -8.75 -17.44
C GLY A 49 -24.14 -9.13 -15.97
N PHE A 50 -24.02 -8.12 -15.10
CA PHE A 50 -23.92 -8.33 -13.64
C PHE A 50 -25.18 -8.98 -13.06
N LEU A 51 -26.37 -8.53 -13.45
CA LEU A 51 -27.64 -9.13 -13.02
C LEU A 51 -27.78 -10.56 -13.54
N ALA A 52 -27.28 -10.84 -14.76
CA ALA A 52 -27.29 -12.18 -15.34
C ALA A 52 -26.37 -13.17 -14.60
N ALA A 53 -25.22 -12.69 -14.08
CA ALA A 53 -24.33 -13.51 -13.25
C ALA A 53 -24.99 -13.98 -11.94
N HIS A 54 -25.96 -13.22 -11.45
CA HIS A 54 -26.74 -13.51 -10.25
C HIS A 54 -28.05 -14.27 -10.54
N GLY A 55 -28.28 -14.67 -11.80
CA GLY A 55 -29.47 -15.42 -12.20
C GLY A 55 -30.76 -14.60 -12.28
N ILE A 56 -30.67 -13.26 -12.17
CA ILE A 56 -31.85 -12.36 -12.15
C ILE A 56 -32.42 -12.16 -13.56
N ILE A 57 -31.53 -12.08 -14.56
CA ILE A 57 -31.92 -12.01 -15.97
C ILE A 57 -31.19 -13.08 -16.79
N ASN A 58 -31.87 -13.62 -17.79
CA ASN A 58 -31.35 -14.60 -18.72
C ASN A 58 -30.32 -13.94 -19.65
N ILE A 59 -29.08 -14.42 -19.57
CA ILE A 59 -27.96 -13.91 -20.36
C ILE A 59 -28.20 -14.01 -21.88
N LYS A 60 -28.93 -15.04 -22.35
CA LYS A 60 -29.24 -15.23 -23.77
C LYS A 60 -30.21 -14.15 -24.27
N ILE A 61 -31.26 -13.88 -23.50
CA ILE A 61 -32.25 -12.84 -23.82
C ILE A 61 -31.58 -11.46 -23.79
N LEU A 62 -30.78 -11.18 -22.75
CA LEU A 62 -30.01 -9.94 -22.65
C LEU A 62 -29.08 -9.75 -23.87
N PHE A 63 -28.36 -10.79 -24.27
CA PHE A 63 -27.46 -10.74 -25.41
C PHE A 63 -28.21 -10.41 -26.71
N ILE A 64 -29.31 -11.12 -26.99
CA ILE A 64 -30.14 -10.87 -28.17
C ILE A 64 -30.69 -9.44 -28.14
N SER A 65 -31.24 -8.99 -27.00
CA SER A 65 -31.78 -7.64 -26.85
C SER A 65 -30.72 -6.56 -27.06
N ALA A 66 -29.52 -6.71 -26.50
CA ALA A 66 -28.44 -5.74 -26.68
C ALA A 66 -27.93 -5.69 -28.13
N VAL A 67 -27.80 -6.85 -28.78
CA VAL A 67 -27.41 -6.93 -30.20
C VAL A 67 -28.47 -6.25 -31.08
N LEU A 68 -29.74 -6.59 -30.93
CA LEU A 68 -30.83 -5.99 -31.70
C LEU A 68 -30.94 -4.48 -31.47
N ALA A 69 -30.88 -4.03 -30.21
CA ALA A 69 -30.91 -2.61 -29.87
C ALA A 69 -29.79 -1.83 -30.56
N SER A 70 -28.56 -2.35 -30.51
CA SER A 70 -27.40 -1.70 -31.12
C SER A 70 -27.49 -1.65 -32.66
N ILE A 71 -27.93 -2.73 -33.29
CA ILE A 71 -28.07 -2.81 -34.75
C ILE A 71 -29.16 -1.85 -35.22
N LEU A 72 -30.31 -1.84 -34.55
CA LEU A 72 -31.42 -0.96 -34.89
C LEU A 72 -31.03 0.50 -34.71
N GLY A 73 -30.43 0.87 -33.57
CA GLY A 73 -30.00 2.25 -33.31
C GLY A 73 -29.00 2.76 -34.37
N ASP A 74 -27.99 1.96 -34.70
CA ASP A 74 -27.03 2.31 -35.75
C ASP A 74 -27.67 2.38 -37.14
N SER A 75 -28.65 1.52 -37.43
CA SER A 75 -29.37 1.53 -38.72
C SER A 75 -30.26 2.75 -38.87
N PHE A 76 -30.91 3.20 -37.78
CA PHE A 76 -31.63 4.47 -37.75
C PHE A 76 -30.69 5.65 -37.97
N SER A 77 -29.54 5.66 -37.29
CA SER A 77 -28.50 6.67 -37.47
C SER A 77 -27.98 6.73 -38.91
N PHE A 78 -27.74 5.58 -39.54
CA PHE A 78 -27.33 5.48 -40.93
C PHE A 78 -28.39 6.03 -41.90
N HIS A 79 -29.65 5.65 -41.72
CA HIS A 79 -30.73 6.15 -42.58
C HIS A 79 -30.94 7.66 -42.42
N LEU A 80 -30.81 8.19 -41.20
CA LEU A 80 -30.83 9.63 -40.96
C LEU A 80 -29.68 10.33 -41.69
N GLY A 81 -28.49 9.76 -41.70
CA GLY A 81 -27.32 10.31 -42.40
C GLY A 81 -27.49 10.41 -43.91
N GLY A 82 -28.16 9.44 -44.53
CA GLY A 82 -28.43 9.42 -45.97
C GLY A 82 -29.67 10.23 -46.40
N SER A 83 -30.22 11.06 -45.52
CA SER A 83 -31.40 11.88 -45.83
C SER A 83 -31.00 13.24 -46.41
N ASP A 84 -31.51 13.56 -47.60
CA ASP A 84 -31.32 14.86 -48.28
C ASP A 84 -31.84 16.07 -47.46
N LYS A 85 -32.58 15.81 -46.39
CA LYS A 85 -33.14 16.84 -45.50
C LYS A 85 -32.12 17.43 -44.53
N ILE A 86 -30.93 16.85 -44.40
CA ILE A 86 -29.90 17.31 -43.46
C ILE A 86 -28.91 18.23 -44.17
N SER A 87 -28.93 19.53 -43.81
CA SER A 87 -27.96 20.51 -44.33
C SER A 87 -26.81 20.76 -43.35
N PHE A 88 -25.59 20.60 -43.84
CA PHE A 88 -24.36 20.86 -43.08
C PHE A 88 -23.94 22.32 -43.23
N LYS A 89 -24.49 23.20 -42.38
CA LYS A 89 -24.19 24.64 -42.37
C LYS A 89 -23.36 25.02 -41.14
N ALA A 90 -22.49 26.03 -41.26
CA ALA A 90 -21.64 26.50 -40.16
C ALA A 90 -22.44 26.97 -38.92
N GLU A 91 -23.67 27.44 -39.14
CA GLU A 91 -24.61 27.91 -38.12
C GLU A 91 -25.30 26.76 -37.36
N ASN A 92 -25.23 25.51 -37.86
CA ASN A 92 -25.88 24.38 -37.22
C ASN A 92 -25.02 23.85 -36.05
N ARG A 93 -25.64 23.72 -34.87
CA ARG A 93 -24.95 23.28 -33.64
C ARG A 93 -24.44 21.83 -33.74
N PHE A 94 -25.11 20.98 -34.52
CA PHE A 94 -24.82 19.54 -34.60
C PHE A 94 -24.22 19.12 -35.96
N PHE A 95 -24.66 19.74 -37.06
CA PHE A 95 -24.24 19.38 -38.43
C PHE A 95 -23.26 20.39 -39.02
N LYS A 96 -22.03 20.41 -38.48
CA LYS A 96 -20.98 21.33 -38.94
C LYS A 96 -20.20 20.76 -40.15
N PRO A 97 -19.68 21.60 -41.06
CA PRO A 97 -18.83 21.16 -42.17
C PRO A 97 -17.57 20.41 -41.73
N GLU A 98 -17.03 20.73 -40.55
CA GLU A 98 -15.89 20.02 -39.95
C GLU A 98 -16.17 18.53 -39.67
N LEU A 99 -17.44 18.18 -39.39
CA LEU A 99 -17.85 16.81 -39.15
C LEU A 99 -17.76 15.97 -40.43
N LEU A 100 -18.12 16.57 -41.58
CA LEU A 100 -17.96 15.95 -42.90
C LEU A 100 -16.49 15.71 -43.23
N ALA A 101 -15.62 16.70 -43.00
CA ALA A 101 -14.19 16.56 -43.24
C ALA A 101 -13.57 15.43 -42.40
N LYS A 102 -13.86 15.39 -41.10
CA LYS A 102 -13.38 14.33 -40.20
C LYS A 102 -13.96 12.96 -40.55
N GLY A 103 -15.23 12.93 -40.97
CA GLY A 103 -15.88 11.70 -41.44
C GLY A 103 -15.24 11.15 -42.70
N LYS A 104 -14.93 12.02 -43.66
CA LYS A 104 -14.21 11.69 -44.89
C LYS A 104 -12.83 11.11 -44.58
N ASP A 105 -12.03 11.80 -43.78
CA ASP A 105 -10.70 11.33 -43.38
C ASP A 105 -10.75 9.96 -42.67
N PHE A 106 -11.78 9.73 -41.85
CA PHE A 106 -11.97 8.48 -41.13
C PHE A 106 -12.31 7.32 -42.08
N PHE A 107 -13.24 7.52 -43.00
CA PHE A 107 -13.63 6.48 -43.96
C PHE A 107 -12.61 6.28 -45.10
N GLU A 108 -11.87 7.31 -45.51
CA GLU A 108 -10.72 7.16 -46.41
C GLU A 108 -9.63 6.30 -45.78
N LYS A 109 -9.40 6.45 -44.47
CA LYS A 109 -8.35 5.72 -43.75
C LYS A 109 -8.73 4.28 -43.41
N TYR A 110 -9.97 4.05 -42.98
CA TYR A 110 -10.40 2.75 -42.44
C TYR A 110 -11.40 2.00 -43.33
N GLY A 111 -11.94 2.64 -44.37
CA GLY A 111 -12.95 2.08 -45.25
C GLY A 111 -14.21 1.64 -44.49
N SER A 112 -14.94 0.67 -45.05
CA SER A 112 -16.15 0.11 -44.44
C SER A 112 -15.90 -0.56 -43.07
N LYS A 113 -14.67 -1.01 -42.80
CA LYS A 113 -14.24 -1.51 -41.47
C LYS A 113 -14.31 -0.44 -40.38
N GLY A 114 -14.34 0.84 -40.77
CA GLY A 114 -14.54 1.97 -39.86
C GLY A 114 -15.82 1.85 -39.03
N VAL A 115 -16.90 1.28 -39.59
CA VAL A 115 -18.15 1.01 -38.86
C VAL A 115 -17.91 0.08 -37.66
N PHE A 116 -17.10 -0.97 -37.87
CA PHE A 116 -16.75 -1.90 -36.80
C PHE A 116 -15.84 -1.25 -35.74
N LEU A 117 -14.76 -0.60 -36.18
CA LEU A 117 -13.76 -0.02 -35.27
C LEU A 117 -14.33 1.16 -34.46
N GLY A 118 -15.20 1.97 -35.09
CA GLY A 118 -15.82 3.12 -34.47
C GLY A 118 -16.69 2.76 -33.26
N ARG A 119 -17.33 1.57 -33.26
CA ARG A 119 -18.20 1.11 -32.18
C ARG A 119 -17.47 0.87 -30.85
N PHE A 120 -16.16 0.65 -30.86
CA PHE A 120 -15.37 0.44 -29.64
C PHE A 120 -14.70 1.73 -29.11
N ILE A 121 -14.96 2.88 -29.73
CA ILE A 121 -14.41 4.18 -29.34
C ILE A 121 -15.56 5.07 -28.84
N GLY A 122 -15.69 5.23 -27.53
CA GLY A 122 -16.90 5.77 -26.88
C GLY A 122 -17.43 7.10 -27.43
N TRP A 123 -16.57 8.07 -27.74
CA TRP A 123 -16.98 9.38 -28.26
C TRP A 123 -17.24 9.40 -29.78
N VAL A 124 -16.79 8.37 -30.51
CA VAL A 124 -16.90 8.25 -31.97
C VAL A 124 -18.06 7.34 -32.35
N ARG A 125 -18.39 6.35 -31.50
CA ARG A 125 -19.41 5.33 -31.72
C ARG A 125 -20.78 5.87 -32.18
N PRO A 126 -21.42 6.85 -31.53
CA PRO A 126 -22.76 7.30 -31.95
C PRO A 126 -22.76 8.04 -33.29
N ILE A 127 -21.59 8.46 -33.78
CA ILE A 127 -21.46 9.35 -34.93
C ILE A 127 -21.13 8.57 -36.20
N VAL A 128 -20.39 7.45 -36.09
CA VAL A 128 -19.91 6.67 -37.24
C VAL A 128 -21.03 6.15 -38.14
N PRO A 129 -22.14 5.57 -37.63
CA PRO A 129 -23.21 5.07 -38.50
C PRO A 129 -23.90 6.20 -39.26
N PHE A 130 -24.07 7.36 -38.62
CA PHE A 130 -24.60 8.55 -39.26
C PHE A 130 -23.71 9.05 -40.39
N ILE A 131 -22.41 9.18 -40.14
CA ILE A 131 -21.43 9.57 -41.16
C ILE A 131 -21.42 8.54 -42.30
N ALA A 132 -21.54 7.25 -42.00
CA ALA A 132 -21.61 6.21 -43.03
C ALA A 132 -22.79 6.42 -43.99
N GLY A 133 -23.94 6.86 -43.48
CA GLY A 133 -25.10 7.22 -44.29
C GLY A 133 -24.87 8.46 -45.15
N VAL A 134 -24.22 9.48 -44.58
CA VAL A 134 -23.89 10.73 -45.31
C VAL A 134 -22.95 10.49 -46.49
N PHE A 135 -22.05 9.51 -46.39
CA PHE A 135 -21.16 9.09 -47.47
C PHE A 135 -21.75 7.99 -48.36
N GLU A 136 -23.05 7.70 -48.23
CA GLU A 136 -23.77 6.73 -49.07
C GLU A 136 -23.09 5.36 -49.15
N LEU A 137 -22.56 4.87 -48.02
CA LEU A 137 -22.03 3.51 -47.96
C LEU A 137 -23.11 2.51 -48.37
N ASP A 138 -22.75 1.52 -49.20
CA ASP A 138 -23.68 0.48 -49.62
C ASP A 138 -24.35 -0.17 -48.40
N LEU A 139 -25.68 -0.27 -48.42
CA LEU A 139 -26.48 -0.72 -47.28
C LEU A 139 -26.09 -2.14 -46.84
N LYS A 140 -25.75 -3.04 -47.77
CA LYS A 140 -25.36 -4.41 -47.44
C LYS A 140 -24.01 -4.43 -46.73
N VAL A 141 -23.07 -3.62 -47.21
CA VAL A 141 -21.74 -3.45 -46.59
C VAL A 141 -21.86 -2.84 -45.19
N PHE A 142 -22.69 -1.81 -45.02
CA PHE A 142 -22.96 -1.22 -43.72
C PHE A 142 -23.59 -2.23 -42.75
N LEU A 143 -24.67 -2.91 -43.17
CA LEU A 143 -25.36 -3.89 -42.34
C LEU A 143 -24.45 -5.04 -41.92
N PHE A 144 -23.58 -5.53 -42.82
CA PHE A 144 -22.60 -6.56 -42.48
C PHE A 144 -21.70 -6.14 -41.31
N TRP A 145 -21.06 -4.96 -41.40
CA TRP A 145 -20.17 -4.47 -40.35
C TRP A 145 -20.92 -4.05 -39.08
N ASN A 146 -22.15 -3.54 -39.20
CA ASN A 146 -23.01 -3.21 -38.08
C ASN A 146 -23.44 -4.46 -37.30
N ILE A 147 -23.93 -5.51 -37.98
CA ILE A 147 -24.31 -6.77 -37.31
C ILE A 147 -23.10 -7.39 -36.61
N LEU A 148 -21.97 -7.48 -37.32
CA LEU A 148 -20.75 -8.09 -36.79
C LEU A 148 -20.24 -7.35 -35.55
N SER A 149 -20.16 -6.02 -35.61
CA SER A 149 -19.70 -5.24 -34.47
C SER A 149 -20.69 -5.21 -33.30
N GLY A 150 -21.99 -5.32 -33.56
CA GLY A 150 -23.04 -5.32 -32.54
C GLY A 150 -22.97 -6.59 -31.69
N PHE A 151 -22.72 -7.73 -32.36
CA PHE A 151 -22.46 -9.02 -31.73
C PHE A 151 -21.27 -8.96 -30.76
N PHE A 152 -20.11 -8.50 -31.23
CA PHE A 152 -18.89 -8.42 -30.39
C PHE A 152 -19.01 -7.37 -29.29
N TRP A 153 -19.65 -6.24 -29.56
CA TRP A 153 -19.87 -5.18 -28.58
C TRP A 153 -20.73 -5.68 -27.42
N ALA A 154 -21.89 -6.29 -27.71
CA ALA A 154 -22.77 -6.85 -26.70
C ALA A 154 -22.06 -7.94 -25.90
N GLY A 155 -21.36 -8.85 -26.58
CA GLY A 155 -20.59 -9.92 -25.94
C GLY A 155 -19.53 -9.39 -24.97
N THR A 156 -18.77 -8.39 -25.38
CA THR A 156 -17.71 -7.80 -24.55
C THR A 156 -18.28 -7.13 -23.30
N HIS A 157 -19.34 -6.31 -23.43
CA HIS A 157 -19.93 -5.58 -22.31
C HIS A 157 -20.68 -6.50 -21.34
N ILE A 158 -21.41 -7.49 -21.86
CA ILE A 158 -22.07 -8.51 -21.04
C ILE A 158 -21.04 -9.36 -20.32
N ALA A 159 -19.97 -9.79 -21.00
CA ALA A 159 -18.91 -10.58 -20.38
C ALA A 159 -18.20 -9.81 -19.26
N LEU A 160 -17.91 -8.52 -19.46
CA LEU A 160 -17.35 -7.66 -18.41
C LEU A 160 -18.27 -7.60 -17.18
N GLY A 161 -19.57 -7.35 -17.39
CA GLY A 161 -20.57 -7.34 -16.32
C GLY A 161 -20.73 -8.69 -15.61
N TYR A 162 -20.78 -9.77 -16.39
CA TYR A 162 -20.96 -11.13 -15.87
C TYR A 162 -19.76 -11.59 -15.06
N PHE A 163 -18.55 -11.35 -15.56
CA PHE A 163 -17.30 -11.64 -14.86
C PHE A 163 -17.21 -10.85 -13.54
N PHE A 164 -17.56 -9.56 -13.57
CA PHE A 164 -17.60 -8.73 -12.37
C PHE A 164 -18.64 -9.26 -11.36
N GLY A 165 -19.83 -9.65 -11.83
CA GLY A 165 -20.88 -10.23 -10.99
C GLY A 165 -20.48 -11.54 -10.33
N ARG A 166 -19.85 -12.46 -11.06
CA ARG A 166 -19.31 -13.71 -10.48
C ARG A 166 -18.16 -13.45 -9.51
N SER A 167 -17.31 -12.46 -9.81
CA SER A 167 -16.17 -12.09 -8.96
C SER A 167 -16.58 -11.30 -7.71
N TRP A 168 -17.78 -10.74 -7.66
CA TRP A 168 -18.29 -10.00 -6.51
C TRP A 168 -18.36 -10.86 -5.24
N GLN A 169 -18.66 -12.15 -5.41
CA GLN A 169 -18.64 -13.13 -4.31
C GLN A 169 -17.20 -13.38 -3.80
N LEU A 170 -16.19 -13.29 -4.67
CA LEU A 170 -14.78 -13.33 -4.26
C LEU A 170 -14.44 -12.09 -3.44
N VAL A 171 -14.90 -10.89 -3.80
CA VAL A 171 -14.67 -9.67 -3.01
C VAL A 171 -15.24 -9.79 -1.58
N THR A 172 -16.37 -10.50 -1.41
CA THR A 172 -16.92 -10.79 -0.08
C THR A 172 -16.17 -11.88 0.70
N LEU A 173 -15.40 -12.73 0.00
CA LEU A 173 -14.55 -13.77 0.60
C LEU A 173 -13.15 -13.25 0.97
N TRP A 174 -12.73 -12.11 0.41
CA TRP A 174 -11.43 -11.53 0.76
C TRP A 174 -11.49 -11.08 2.21
N SER A 175 -10.55 -11.58 3.01
CA SER A 175 -10.46 -11.24 4.43
C SER A 175 -10.51 -9.73 4.60
N THR A 176 -11.15 -9.31 5.69
CA THR A 176 -11.11 -7.94 6.18
C THR A 176 -9.71 -7.34 6.01
N ARG A 177 -8.65 -8.05 6.44
CA ARG A 177 -7.23 -7.64 6.31
C ARG A 177 -6.84 -7.18 4.89
N VAL A 178 -7.33 -7.86 3.84
CA VAL A 178 -7.03 -7.54 2.44
C VAL A 178 -7.67 -6.23 2.02
N THR A 179 -8.97 -6.04 2.26
CA THR A 179 -9.70 -4.81 1.94
C THR A 179 -9.02 -3.58 2.54
N LEU A 180 -8.44 -3.75 3.72
CA LEU A 180 -7.87 -2.67 4.50
C LEU A 180 -6.48 -2.28 4.06
N PHE A 181 -5.66 -3.28 3.72
CA PHE A 181 -4.43 -3.02 3.02
C PHE A 181 -4.72 -2.18 1.77
N PHE A 182 -5.70 -2.57 0.96
CA PHE A 182 -6.08 -1.78 -0.22
C PHE A 182 -6.59 -0.37 0.15
N SER A 183 -7.33 -0.18 1.25
CA SER A 183 -7.74 1.16 1.69
C SER A 183 -6.55 2.03 2.11
N VAL A 184 -5.64 1.53 2.94
CA VAL A 184 -4.42 2.26 3.34
C VAL A 184 -3.54 2.54 2.12
N PHE A 185 -3.41 1.56 1.24
CA PHE A 185 -2.67 1.66 -0.01
C PHE A 185 -3.29 2.72 -0.95
N ILE A 186 -4.61 2.79 -1.04
CA ILE A 186 -5.33 3.83 -1.79
C ILE A 186 -5.10 5.20 -1.15
N ILE A 187 -5.20 5.33 0.18
CA ILE A 187 -4.91 6.59 0.89
C ILE A 187 -3.48 7.03 0.63
N PHE A 188 -2.52 6.10 0.68
CA PHE A 188 -1.13 6.37 0.38
C PHE A 188 -0.95 6.81 -1.08
N ILE A 189 -1.62 6.17 -2.04
CA ILE A 189 -1.64 6.59 -3.46
C ILE A 189 -2.26 7.99 -3.60
N ILE A 190 -3.35 8.28 -2.89
CA ILE A 190 -3.98 9.61 -2.89
C ILE A 190 -3.04 10.65 -2.31
N LEU A 191 -2.36 10.36 -1.19
CA LEU A 191 -1.38 11.27 -0.59
C LEU A 191 -0.23 11.55 -1.56
N ILE A 192 0.33 10.52 -2.19
CA ILE A 192 1.36 10.66 -3.22
C ILE A 192 0.84 11.47 -4.42
N TYR A 193 -0.42 11.24 -4.82
CA TYR A 193 -1.07 12.01 -5.88
C TYR A 193 -1.26 13.49 -5.49
N LEU A 194 -1.67 13.78 -4.26
CA LEU A 194 -1.85 15.14 -3.73
C LEU A 194 -0.50 15.87 -3.61
N LEU A 195 0.53 15.20 -3.08
CA LEU A 195 1.90 15.74 -3.04
C LEU A 195 2.41 16.04 -4.45
N LYS A 196 2.19 15.12 -5.40
CA LYS A 196 2.50 15.34 -6.81
C LYS A 196 1.70 16.50 -7.40
N TRP A 197 0.39 16.57 -7.15
CA TRP A 197 -0.49 17.63 -7.65
C TRP A 197 -0.03 18.99 -7.12
N PHE A 198 0.28 19.07 -5.83
CA PHE A 198 0.82 20.25 -5.17
C PHE A 198 2.17 20.64 -5.76
N ALA A 199 3.10 19.69 -5.93
CA ALA A 199 4.40 19.94 -6.55
C ALA A 199 4.28 20.45 -8.00
N VAL A 200 3.31 19.94 -8.78
CA VAL A 200 3.08 20.38 -10.16
C VAL A 200 2.43 21.75 -10.22
N ARG A 201 1.43 22.02 -9.37
CA ARG A 201 0.62 23.25 -9.41
C ARG A 201 1.33 24.42 -8.72
N GLN A 202 1.81 24.20 -7.50
CA GLN A 202 2.43 25.23 -6.65
C GLN A 202 3.95 25.29 -6.79
N GLY A 203 4.59 24.26 -7.35
CA GLY A 203 6.06 24.20 -7.43
C GLY A 203 6.71 25.40 -8.13
N ARG A 204 6.05 25.99 -9.14
CA ARG A 204 6.55 27.21 -9.81
C ARG A 204 6.48 28.44 -8.90
N ILE A 205 5.37 28.60 -8.17
CA ILE A 205 5.16 29.72 -7.24
C ILE A 205 6.14 29.60 -6.07
N ILE A 206 6.24 28.41 -5.46
CA ILE A 206 7.19 28.12 -4.38
C ILE A 206 8.61 28.42 -4.86
N TYR A 207 9.00 27.97 -6.05
CA TYR A 207 10.31 28.25 -6.62
C TYR A 207 10.56 29.75 -6.80
N GLN A 208 9.57 30.52 -7.26
CA GLN A 208 9.68 31.98 -7.40
C GLN A 208 9.82 32.67 -6.03
N ILE A 209 9.05 32.27 -5.02
CA ILE A 209 9.14 32.79 -3.65
C ILE A 209 10.52 32.48 -3.06
N PHE A 210 11.01 31.24 -3.19
CA PHE A 210 12.35 30.89 -2.73
C PHE A 210 13.42 31.70 -3.43
N ILE A 211 13.30 31.93 -4.74
CA ILE A 211 14.23 32.77 -5.49
C ILE A 211 14.16 34.22 -5.04
N SER A 212 12.97 34.78 -4.81
CA SER A 212 12.84 36.18 -4.40
C SER A 212 13.38 36.40 -2.99
N ILE A 213 13.09 35.48 -2.06
CA ILE A 213 13.69 35.47 -0.72
C ILE A 213 15.21 35.36 -0.83
N TRP A 214 15.72 34.45 -1.66
CA TRP A 214 17.16 34.30 -1.87
C TRP A 214 17.81 35.56 -2.45
N HIS A 215 17.18 36.22 -3.43
CA HIS A 215 17.69 37.48 -3.98
C HIS A 215 17.67 38.61 -2.95
N SER A 216 16.62 38.70 -2.14
CA SER A 216 16.51 39.69 -1.07
C SER A 216 17.60 39.48 -0.02
N ILE A 217 17.77 38.24 0.47
CA ILE A 217 18.83 37.87 1.40
C ILE A 217 20.20 38.16 0.78
N LYS A 218 20.45 37.71 -0.45
CA LYS A 218 21.72 37.93 -1.15
C LYS A 218 22.03 39.43 -1.29
N ASN A 219 21.07 40.24 -1.70
CA ASN A 219 21.27 41.68 -1.88
C ASN A 219 21.47 42.40 -0.53
N SER A 220 20.74 42.00 0.51
CA SER A 220 20.91 42.55 1.86
C SER A 220 22.28 42.22 2.44
N ILE A 221 22.74 40.98 2.27
CA ILE A 221 24.07 40.53 2.68
C ILE A 221 25.16 41.31 1.91
N LEU A 222 25.03 41.41 0.58
CA LEU A 222 26.02 42.09 -0.26
C LEU A 222 26.04 43.62 -0.09
N ALA A 223 24.96 44.24 0.40
CA ALA A 223 24.90 45.67 0.67
C ALA A 223 25.60 46.09 1.97
N ASN A 224 25.97 45.14 2.83
CA ASN A 224 26.67 45.44 4.08
C ASN A 224 28.15 45.78 3.81
N THR A 225 28.54 47.01 4.14
CA THR A 225 29.89 47.56 3.95
C THR A 225 30.96 46.85 4.76
N GLU A 226 30.67 46.35 5.96
CA GLU A 226 31.64 45.57 6.75
C GLU A 226 31.88 44.20 6.11
N LEU A 227 30.82 43.57 5.59
CA LEU A 227 30.95 42.30 4.90
C LEU A 227 31.72 42.44 3.59
N GLN A 228 31.53 43.53 2.84
CA GLN A 228 32.31 43.79 1.63
C GLN A 228 33.82 43.88 1.94
N LYS A 229 34.19 44.62 2.99
CA LYS A 229 35.59 44.67 3.46
C LYS A 229 36.11 43.29 3.90
N PHE A 230 35.28 42.51 4.58
CA PHE A 230 35.62 41.14 4.98
C PHE A 230 35.81 40.21 3.75
N MET A 231 34.98 40.38 2.72
CA MET A 231 35.05 39.62 1.46
C MET A 231 36.31 39.95 0.66
N GLU A 232 36.70 41.22 0.62
CA GLU A 232 37.95 41.67 0.00
C GLU A 232 39.17 41.08 0.71
N ASN A 233 39.19 41.14 2.05
CA ASN A 233 40.26 40.56 2.87
C ASN A 233 40.37 39.03 2.74
N HIS A 234 39.27 38.34 2.39
CA HIS A 234 39.22 36.89 2.21
C HIS A 234 38.83 36.47 0.79
N SER A 235 39.31 37.21 -0.22
CA SER A 235 38.92 37.02 -1.63
C SER A 235 39.08 35.58 -2.16
N LYS A 236 40.12 34.87 -1.73
CA LYS A 236 40.33 33.45 -2.09
C LYS A 236 39.21 32.53 -1.59
N PHE A 237 38.73 32.76 -0.37
CA PHE A 237 37.65 31.98 0.25
C PHE A 237 36.31 32.24 -0.44
N PHE A 238 35.96 33.50 -0.71
CA PHE A 238 34.72 33.84 -1.39
C PHE A 238 34.72 33.43 -2.87
N SER A 239 35.86 33.51 -3.56
CA SER A 239 36.00 32.96 -4.93
C SER A 239 35.83 31.43 -4.95
N PHE A 240 36.30 30.73 -3.92
CA PHE A 240 36.03 29.30 -3.76
C PHE A 240 34.53 29.04 -3.56
N LEU A 241 33.86 29.77 -2.65
CA LEU A 241 32.42 29.61 -2.41
C LEU A 241 31.60 29.90 -3.67
N GLU A 242 31.88 30.98 -4.40
CA GLU A 242 31.19 31.31 -5.64
C GLU A 242 31.29 30.17 -6.66
N LYS A 243 32.49 29.57 -6.82
CA LYS A 243 32.68 28.39 -7.68
C LYS A 243 31.85 27.20 -7.23
N ARG A 244 31.55 27.04 -5.93
CA ARG A 244 30.69 25.98 -5.39
C ARG A 244 29.20 26.20 -5.63
N PHE A 245 28.77 27.42 -5.94
CA PHE A 245 27.38 27.73 -6.31
C PHE A 245 27.15 27.83 -7.83
N ASP A 246 28.18 27.62 -8.66
CA ASP A 246 28.06 27.59 -10.12
C ASP A 246 27.16 26.42 -10.57
N LYS A 247 26.06 26.74 -11.26
CA LYS A 247 25.07 25.76 -11.75
C LYS A 247 25.49 25.09 -13.06
N ASN A 248 26.43 25.70 -13.79
CA ASN A 248 26.78 25.29 -15.15
C ASN A 248 27.91 24.25 -15.18
N LYS A 249 28.72 24.18 -14.12
CA LYS A 249 29.82 23.22 -13.98
C LYS A 249 29.46 22.16 -12.95
N PHE A 250 29.75 20.90 -13.27
CA PHE A 250 29.56 19.80 -12.32
C PHE A 250 30.31 20.04 -11.00
N SER A 251 31.54 20.58 -11.06
CA SER A 251 32.38 20.90 -9.90
C SER A 251 31.82 21.98 -8.96
N GLY A 252 30.78 22.69 -9.41
CA GLY A 252 30.08 23.71 -8.64
C GLY A 252 28.91 23.14 -7.84
N LEU A 253 27.72 23.70 -8.02
CA LEU A 253 26.53 23.37 -7.23
C LEU A 253 26.17 21.88 -7.26
N PRO A 254 26.21 21.16 -8.40
CA PRO A 254 25.87 19.74 -8.42
C PRO A 254 26.76 18.90 -7.50
N LEU A 255 28.09 19.04 -7.58
CA LEU A 255 29.02 18.32 -6.71
C LEU A 255 28.84 18.73 -5.24
N THR A 256 28.67 20.02 -4.97
CA THR A 256 28.44 20.51 -3.59
C THR A 256 27.19 19.86 -2.98
N LEU A 257 26.07 19.83 -3.71
CA LEU A 257 24.83 19.22 -3.24
C LEU A 257 24.96 17.70 -3.06
N LEU A 258 25.64 17.00 -3.98
CA LEU A 258 25.89 15.57 -3.86
C LEU A 258 26.79 15.26 -2.66
N SER A 259 27.83 16.04 -2.41
CA SER A 259 28.72 15.88 -1.26
C SER A 259 28.00 16.14 0.06
N ILE A 260 27.21 17.22 0.17
CA ILE A 260 26.40 17.49 1.37
C ILE A 260 25.39 16.37 1.61
N SER A 261 24.71 15.91 0.54
CA SER A 261 23.77 14.79 0.63
C SER A 261 24.46 13.50 1.07
N LEU A 262 25.67 13.22 0.56
CA LEU A 262 26.45 12.05 0.94
C LEU A 262 26.85 12.09 2.42
N ILE A 263 27.36 13.24 2.90
CA ILE A 263 27.72 13.43 4.31
C ILE A 263 26.49 13.25 5.20
N TYR A 264 25.36 13.85 4.83
CA TYR A 264 24.11 13.72 5.57
C TYR A 264 23.61 12.27 5.64
N VAL A 265 23.60 11.56 4.51
CA VAL A 265 23.17 10.16 4.47
C VAL A 265 24.14 9.26 5.25
N LEU A 266 25.44 9.51 5.17
CA LEU A 266 26.44 8.81 6.00
C LEU A 266 26.23 9.07 7.49
N ALA A 267 25.92 10.31 7.89
CA ALA A 267 25.61 10.65 9.28
C ALA A 267 24.34 9.96 9.77
N LEU A 268 23.27 9.93 8.95
CA LEU A 268 22.05 9.18 9.27
C LEU A 268 22.31 7.67 9.40
N PHE A 269 23.13 7.10 8.51
CA PHE A 269 23.49 5.69 8.59
C PHE A 269 24.33 5.41 9.84
N GLY A 270 25.30 6.27 10.14
CA GLY A 270 26.09 6.23 11.37
C GLY A 270 25.22 6.29 12.62
N GLY A 271 24.23 7.19 12.66
CA GLY A 271 23.29 7.30 13.78
C GLY A 271 22.48 6.03 14.01
N ILE A 272 21.97 5.38 12.95
CA ILE A 272 21.26 4.09 13.10
C ILE A 272 22.20 2.99 13.59
N VAL A 273 23.45 2.97 13.10
CA VAL A 273 24.44 1.98 13.54
C VAL A 273 24.80 2.20 15.00
N GLU A 274 24.98 3.45 15.41
CA GLU A 274 25.21 3.84 16.81
C GLU A 274 24.03 3.42 17.68
N ASP A 275 22.80 3.75 17.29
CA ASP A 275 21.59 3.36 17.99
C ASP A 275 21.44 1.83 18.08
N LEU A 276 21.77 1.10 17.01
CA LEU A 276 21.66 -0.37 16.98
C LEU A 276 22.65 -1.04 17.95
N ILE A 277 23.86 -0.48 18.10
CA ILE A 277 24.89 -1.04 18.97
C ILE A 277 24.68 -0.61 20.42
N ASN A 278 24.35 0.66 20.66
CA ASN A 278 24.39 1.28 21.98
C ASN A 278 23.01 1.45 22.63
N SER A 279 21.91 1.38 21.88
CA SER A 279 20.57 1.70 22.37
C SER A 279 19.60 0.53 22.25
N GLU A 280 19.07 0.09 23.38
CA GLU A 280 18.00 -0.92 23.39
C GLU A 280 16.71 -0.39 22.76
N ILE A 281 16.50 0.94 22.71
CA ILE A 281 15.25 1.56 22.25
C ILE A 281 14.93 1.17 20.80
N ILE A 282 15.92 1.23 19.89
CA ILE A 282 15.67 0.90 18.48
C ILE A 282 15.32 -0.58 18.30
N THR A 283 15.98 -1.46 19.07
CA THR A 283 15.72 -2.90 19.04
C THR A 283 14.33 -3.26 19.58
N GLN A 284 13.88 -2.58 20.63
CA GLN A 284 12.53 -2.74 21.18
C GLN A 284 11.46 -2.20 20.21
N ILE A 285 11.69 -1.03 19.60
CA ILE A 285 10.77 -0.49 18.58
C ILE A 285 10.65 -1.45 17.41
N ASP A 286 11.77 -2.02 16.95
CA ASP A 286 11.78 -3.01 15.88
C ASP A 286 10.94 -4.25 16.21
N LEU A 287 11.07 -4.80 17.43
CA LEU A 287 10.28 -5.94 17.89
C LEU A 287 8.78 -5.61 17.99
N LYS A 288 8.44 -4.40 18.46
CA LYS A 288 7.05 -3.95 18.59
C LYS A 288 6.38 -3.68 17.25
N ILE A 289 7.11 -3.09 16.29
CA ILE A 289 6.63 -2.93 14.91
C ILE A 289 6.40 -4.30 14.28
N GLU A 290 7.32 -5.23 14.49
CA GLU A 290 7.22 -6.58 13.94
C GLU A 290 6.00 -7.33 14.48
N SER A 291 5.84 -7.38 15.81
CA SER A 291 4.69 -8.05 16.44
C SER A 291 3.36 -7.39 16.07
N SER A 292 3.33 -6.08 15.87
CA SER A 292 2.16 -5.37 15.36
C SER A 292 1.82 -5.76 13.91
N LEU A 293 2.82 -5.94 13.04
CA LEU A 293 2.61 -6.32 11.65
C LEU A 293 2.08 -7.74 11.50
N VAL A 294 2.44 -8.66 12.41
CA VAL A 294 1.89 -10.03 12.45
C VAL A 294 0.36 -10.04 12.49
N LEU A 295 -0.25 -9.12 13.25
CA LEU A 295 -1.72 -9.00 13.36
C LEU A 295 -2.42 -8.73 12.01
N PHE A 296 -1.71 -8.11 11.07
CA PHE A 296 -2.23 -7.77 9.75
C PHE A 296 -1.86 -8.80 8.65
N ARG A 297 -1.13 -9.87 8.99
CA ARG A 297 -0.72 -10.90 8.03
C ARG A 297 -1.88 -11.80 7.64
N ASN A 298 -2.02 -12.11 6.36
CA ASN A 298 -2.87 -13.21 5.89
C ASN A 298 -2.25 -13.90 4.66
N SER A 299 -2.75 -15.08 4.29
CA SER A 299 -2.24 -15.86 3.16
C SER A 299 -2.26 -15.09 1.83
N ASP A 300 -3.37 -14.41 1.55
CA ASP A 300 -3.58 -13.72 0.26
C ASP A 300 -2.64 -12.51 0.08
N LEU A 301 -2.56 -11.63 1.09
CA LEU A 301 -1.63 -10.49 1.07
C LEU A 301 -0.18 -10.96 1.12
N SER A 302 0.12 -12.02 1.87
CA SER A 302 1.46 -12.61 1.90
C SER A 302 1.88 -13.07 0.50
N SER A 303 0.96 -13.64 -0.29
CA SER A 303 1.20 -13.96 -1.70
C SER A 303 1.53 -12.70 -2.51
N ILE A 304 0.74 -11.64 -2.41
CA ILE A 304 1.00 -10.37 -3.12
C ILE A 304 2.38 -9.80 -2.75
N PHE A 305 2.73 -9.77 -1.46
CA PHE A 305 4.04 -9.28 -1.02
C PHE A 305 5.20 -10.19 -1.42
N ARG A 306 4.98 -11.51 -1.51
CA ARG A 306 5.96 -12.44 -2.10
C ARG A 306 6.26 -12.06 -3.55
N TRP A 307 5.26 -11.69 -4.36
CA TRP A 307 5.52 -11.20 -5.72
C TRP A 307 6.32 -9.89 -5.72
N ILE A 308 5.89 -8.90 -4.92
CA ILE A 308 6.56 -7.60 -4.82
C ILE A 308 8.02 -7.75 -4.38
N THR A 309 8.28 -8.60 -3.39
CA THR A 309 9.62 -8.74 -2.81
C THR A 309 10.61 -9.31 -3.82
N LEU A 310 10.17 -10.11 -4.81
CA LEU A 310 11.05 -10.66 -5.84
C LEU A 310 11.70 -9.59 -6.72
N LEU A 311 11.11 -8.38 -6.82
CA LEU A 311 11.74 -7.25 -7.51
C LEU A 311 13.05 -6.79 -6.86
N GLY A 312 13.28 -7.13 -5.58
CA GLY A 312 14.54 -6.90 -4.88
C GLY A 312 15.47 -8.12 -4.86
N LYS A 313 15.06 -9.27 -5.43
CA LYS A 313 15.86 -10.49 -5.39
C LYS A 313 16.98 -10.44 -6.44
N TRP A 314 18.16 -10.93 -6.08
CA TRP A 314 19.37 -10.69 -6.88
C TRP A 314 19.31 -11.26 -8.31
N GLN A 315 18.62 -12.38 -8.56
CA GLN A 315 18.42 -12.97 -9.90
C GLN A 315 17.58 -12.05 -10.80
N VAL A 316 16.52 -11.45 -10.25
CA VAL A 316 15.67 -10.51 -10.97
C VAL A 316 16.45 -9.24 -11.25
N VAL A 317 17.15 -8.71 -10.25
CA VAL A 317 17.93 -7.48 -10.40
C VAL A 317 19.09 -7.67 -11.38
N THR A 318 19.81 -8.79 -11.35
CA THR A 318 20.91 -9.07 -12.30
C THR A 318 20.39 -9.17 -13.74
N THR A 319 19.23 -9.80 -13.95
CA THR A 319 18.55 -9.82 -15.25
C THR A 319 18.16 -8.40 -15.70
N PHE A 320 17.59 -7.60 -14.80
CA PHE A 320 17.18 -6.23 -15.10
C PHE A 320 18.40 -5.32 -15.35
N LEU A 321 19.50 -5.54 -14.63
CA LEU A 321 20.76 -4.83 -14.82
C LEU A 321 21.37 -5.16 -16.17
N ALA A 322 21.42 -6.44 -16.56
CA ALA A 322 21.90 -6.84 -17.88
C ALA A 322 21.08 -6.19 -19.01
N ALA A 323 19.76 -6.14 -18.84
CA ALA A 323 18.87 -5.43 -19.76
C ALA A 323 19.16 -3.92 -19.80
N ALA A 324 19.30 -3.26 -18.64
CA ALA A 324 19.60 -1.84 -18.56
C ALA A 324 20.94 -1.49 -19.21
N VAL A 325 21.99 -2.29 -18.97
CA VAL A 325 23.31 -2.15 -19.60
C VAL A 325 23.20 -2.30 -21.12
N THR A 326 22.48 -3.32 -21.59
CA THR A 326 22.25 -3.56 -23.02
C THR A 326 21.52 -2.38 -23.67
N LEU A 327 20.48 -1.84 -23.01
CA LEU A 327 19.77 -0.65 -23.48
C LEU A 327 20.69 0.58 -23.49
N PHE A 328 21.46 0.82 -22.44
CA PHE A 328 22.43 1.92 -22.45
C PHE A 328 23.46 1.78 -23.57
N TRP A 329 23.88 0.57 -23.91
CA TRP A 329 24.79 0.32 -25.02
C TRP A 329 24.14 0.63 -26.38
N ILE A 330 22.93 0.10 -26.66
CA ILE A 330 22.18 0.33 -27.91
C ILE A 330 21.88 1.82 -28.13
N TRP A 331 21.56 2.55 -27.06
CA TRP A 331 21.25 3.97 -27.10
C TRP A 331 22.49 4.88 -27.03
N ASN A 332 23.70 4.30 -27.04
CA ASN A 332 24.97 5.00 -26.93
C ASN A 332 25.08 5.92 -25.71
N LYS A 333 24.61 5.40 -24.58
CA LYS A 333 24.59 6.01 -23.25
C LYS A 333 25.63 5.35 -22.35
N LYS A 334 26.83 5.05 -22.89
CA LYS A 334 27.90 4.28 -22.23
C LYS A 334 28.36 4.87 -20.90
N ASN A 335 28.29 6.19 -20.74
CA ASN A 335 28.63 6.88 -19.49
C ASN A 335 27.78 6.42 -18.29
N TYR A 336 26.56 5.93 -18.52
CA TYR A 336 25.69 5.42 -17.45
C TYR A 336 25.93 3.94 -17.13
N ILE A 337 26.62 3.19 -17.99
CA ILE A 337 26.86 1.74 -17.79
C ILE A 337 27.75 1.54 -16.56
N PHE A 338 28.89 2.24 -16.50
CA PHE A 338 29.80 2.07 -15.37
C PHE A 338 29.19 2.61 -14.07
N ALA A 339 28.45 3.71 -14.16
CA ALA A 339 27.77 4.30 -13.00
C ALA A 339 26.69 3.37 -12.41
N ILE A 340 25.83 2.74 -13.23
CA ILE A 340 24.83 1.79 -12.71
C ILE A 340 25.47 0.55 -12.11
N ILE A 341 26.57 0.06 -12.72
CA ILE A 341 27.33 -1.09 -12.19
C ILE A 341 27.95 -0.74 -10.83
N ILE A 342 28.61 0.42 -10.70
CA ILE A 342 29.13 0.90 -9.40
C ILE A 342 28.00 0.96 -8.36
N SER A 343 26.84 1.51 -8.74
CA SER A 343 25.72 1.64 -7.81
C SER A 343 25.26 0.29 -7.27
N VAL A 344 25.05 -0.68 -8.16
CA VAL A 344 24.57 -2.03 -7.79
C VAL A 344 25.64 -2.83 -7.07
N VAL A 345 26.85 -2.92 -7.61
CA VAL A 345 27.93 -3.72 -7.04
C VAL A 345 28.39 -3.14 -5.71
N GLY A 346 28.62 -1.83 -5.64
CA GLY A 346 29.05 -1.17 -4.42
C GLY A 346 28.03 -1.32 -3.29
N SER A 347 26.75 -1.12 -3.59
CA SER A 347 25.69 -1.30 -2.59
C SER A 347 25.56 -2.75 -2.12
N THR A 348 25.70 -3.73 -3.03
CA THR A 348 25.67 -5.16 -2.69
C THR A 348 26.85 -5.56 -1.80
N VAL A 349 28.06 -5.11 -2.14
CA VAL A 349 29.27 -5.38 -1.33
C VAL A 349 29.14 -4.74 0.05
N PHE A 350 28.66 -3.50 0.12
CA PHE A 350 28.46 -2.81 1.40
C PHE A 350 27.44 -3.54 2.28
N THR A 351 26.31 -3.97 1.72
CA THR A 351 25.32 -4.78 2.44
C THR A 351 25.90 -6.11 2.91
N ALA A 352 26.66 -6.80 2.05
CA ALA A 352 27.28 -8.08 2.41
C ALA A 352 28.28 -7.91 3.57
N ALA A 353 29.12 -6.87 3.52
CA ALA A 353 30.03 -6.54 4.61
C ALA A 353 29.26 -6.20 5.90
N GLY A 354 28.21 -5.36 5.82
CA GLY A 354 27.36 -5.05 6.96
C GLY A 354 26.78 -6.30 7.62
N LYS A 355 26.27 -7.25 6.82
CA LYS A 355 25.73 -8.51 7.35
C LYS A 355 26.76 -9.31 8.15
N ILE A 356 28.01 -9.36 7.68
CA ILE A 356 29.10 -10.10 8.34
C ILE A 356 29.58 -9.38 9.61
N ILE A 357 29.57 -8.05 9.61
CA ILE A 357 30.02 -7.22 10.73
C ILE A 357 29.00 -7.24 11.87
N PHE A 358 27.72 -6.99 11.58
CA PHE A 358 26.69 -6.81 12.61
C PHE A 358 26.07 -8.13 13.08
N GLN A 359 26.07 -9.17 12.23
CA GLN A 359 25.55 -10.51 12.55
C GLN A 359 24.17 -10.52 13.18
N ARG A 360 23.32 -9.55 12.83
CA ARG A 360 22.02 -9.36 13.46
C ARG A 360 21.09 -10.54 13.14
N PRO A 361 20.45 -11.18 14.13
CA PRO A 361 19.48 -12.23 13.92
C PRO A 361 18.23 -11.68 13.19
N ARG A 362 17.49 -12.59 12.55
CA ARG A 362 16.24 -12.27 11.85
C ARG A 362 15.06 -12.25 12.83
N PRO A 363 13.94 -11.60 12.46
CA PRO A 363 12.73 -11.72 13.24
C PRO A 363 12.22 -13.17 13.30
N ALA A 364 11.68 -13.57 14.46
CA ALA A 364 11.28 -14.95 14.72
C ALA A 364 10.00 -15.37 13.95
N ALA A 365 9.08 -14.44 13.71
CA ALA A 365 7.81 -14.74 13.05
C ALA A 365 7.89 -14.62 11.51
N ALA A 366 9.01 -14.94 10.87
CA ALA A 366 9.16 -14.81 9.42
C ALA A 366 8.24 -15.76 8.64
N VAL A 367 7.62 -15.26 7.55
CA VAL A 367 6.70 -16.05 6.68
C VAL A 367 7.44 -17.08 5.81
N TYR A 368 8.76 -16.96 5.72
CA TYR A 368 9.67 -17.90 5.07
C TYR A 368 11.09 -17.72 5.62
N GLU A 369 11.91 -18.75 5.50
CA GLU A 369 13.29 -18.71 5.96
C GLU A 369 14.25 -17.98 5.02
N GLU A 370 15.20 -17.27 5.63
CA GLU A 370 16.31 -16.61 4.94
C GLU A 370 17.61 -16.85 5.73
N TYR A 371 18.54 -17.60 5.15
CA TYR A 371 19.75 -18.09 5.81
C TYR A 371 20.86 -17.05 6.06
N SER A 372 20.60 -15.76 5.76
CA SER A 372 21.59 -14.69 5.93
C SER A 372 21.18 -13.71 7.02
N TYR A 373 22.14 -13.04 7.66
CA TYR A 373 21.87 -11.99 8.67
C TYR A 373 20.95 -10.87 8.17
N SER A 374 20.31 -10.18 9.13
CA SER A 374 19.24 -9.23 8.84
C SER A 374 19.73 -7.83 8.45
N PHE A 375 20.76 -7.31 9.11
CA PHE A 375 21.17 -5.91 8.96
C PHE A 375 22.36 -5.73 8.01
N PRO A 376 22.33 -4.79 7.05
CA PRO A 376 21.14 -4.07 6.55
C PRO A 376 20.36 -4.90 5.51
N SER A 377 19.13 -4.47 5.19
CA SER A 377 18.26 -5.15 4.22
C SER A 377 18.73 -4.97 2.77
N GLY A 378 19.21 -6.05 2.16
CA GLY A 378 19.68 -6.03 0.77
C GLY A 378 18.60 -5.73 -0.27
N HIS A 379 17.35 -6.15 -0.05
CA HIS A 379 16.24 -5.84 -0.94
C HIS A 379 15.91 -4.34 -0.94
N ALA A 380 15.96 -3.70 0.23
CA ALA A 380 15.76 -2.25 0.37
C ALA A 380 16.93 -1.48 -0.25
N THR A 381 18.17 -1.93 0.02
CA THR A 381 19.38 -1.34 -0.56
C THR A 381 19.36 -1.34 -2.08
N ILE A 382 19.13 -2.50 -2.69
CA ILE A 382 19.14 -2.62 -4.13
C ILE A 382 17.98 -1.88 -4.78
N ALA A 383 16.84 -1.76 -4.08
CA ALA A 383 15.72 -0.99 -4.58
C ALA A 383 16.09 0.48 -4.82
N VAL A 384 16.79 1.10 -3.86
CA VAL A 384 17.28 2.48 -4.01
C VAL A 384 18.41 2.57 -5.03
N ALA A 385 19.42 1.70 -4.94
CA ALA A 385 20.60 1.75 -5.81
C ALA A 385 20.25 1.53 -7.29
N PHE A 386 19.47 0.48 -7.60
CA PHE A 386 19.13 0.13 -8.96
C PHE A 386 17.98 0.97 -9.54
N TYR A 387 16.78 0.92 -8.93
CA TYR A 387 15.62 1.63 -9.46
C TYR A 387 15.78 3.15 -9.32
N GLY A 388 16.43 3.64 -8.27
CA GLY A 388 16.76 5.05 -8.12
C GLY A 388 17.72 5.55 -9.21
N PHE A 389 18.72 4.76 -9.61
CA PHE A 389 19.62 5.14 -10.69
C PHE A 389 18.91 5.16 -12.05
N LEU A 390 18.05 4.17 -12.32
CA LEU A 390 17.19 4.18 -13.51
C LEU A 390 16.28 5.40 -13.55
N ALA A 391 15.68 5.77 -12.41
CA ALA A 391 14.85 6.96 -12.29
C ALA A 391 15.65 8.24 -12.56
N TYR A 392 16.87 8.38 -12.00
CA TYR A 392 17.77 9.48 -12.30
C TYR A 392 18.04 9.59 -13.81
N PHE A 393 18.40 8.48 -14.47
CA PHE A 393 18.60 8.46 -15.92
C PHE A 393 17.35 8.92 -16.68
N LEU A 394 16.17 8.39 -16.33
CA LEU A 394 14.92 8.73 -16.98
C LEU A 394 14.53 10.20 -16.76
N ILE A 395 14.69 10.72 -15.54
CA ILE A 395 14.40 12.12 -15.18
C ILE A 395 15.33 13.08 -15.95
N LYS A 396 16.63 12.79 -16.00
CA LYS A 396 17.62 13.63 -16.69
C LYS A 396 17.35 13.74 -18.18
N ASN A 397 16.86 12.69 -18.82
CA ASN A 397 16.58 12.66 -20.27
C ASN A 397 15.17 13.17 -20.65
N ARG A 398 14.36 13.68 -19.71
CA ARG A 398 13.03 14.25 -19.99
C ARG A 398 13.06 15.78 -19.92
N LYS A 399 12.38 16.45 -20.86
CA LYS A 399 12.22 17.91 -20.87
C LYS A 399 11.04 18.38 -19.99
N ASN A 400 9.94 17.64 -19.99
CA ASN A 400 8.72 18.01 -19.29
C ASN A 400 8.83 17.77 -17.77
N LEU A 401 8.61 18.83 -16.97
CA LEU A 401 8.60 18.76 -15.51
C LEU A 401 7.56 17.77 -14.97
N LYS A 402 6.36 17.70 -15.56
CA LYS A 402 5.32 16.74 -15.15
C LYS A 402 5.79 15.30 -15.29
N SER A 403 6.51 14.99 -16.37
CA SER A 403 7.09 13.65 -16.58
C SER A 403 8.19 13.34 -15.56
N LYS A 404 9.05 14.32 -15.23
CA LYS A 404 10.08 14.15 -14.19
C LYS A 404 9.46 13.82 -12.83
N ILE A 405 8.44 14.59 -12.44
CA ILE A 405 7.71 14.39 -11.18
C ILE A 405 7.03 13.02 -11.17
N ASN A 406 6.39 12.61 -12.28
CA ASN A 406 5.77 11.28 -12.37
C ASN A 406 6.78 10.15 -12.16
N ILE A 407 7.93 10.20 -12.83
CA ILE A 407 8.96 9.17 -12.72
C ILE A 407 9.48 9.09 -11.27
N PHE A 408 9.72 10.26 -10.64
CA PHE A 408 10.16 10.33 -9.26
C PHE A 408 9.18 9.62 -8.31
N PHE A 409 7.90 10.00 -8.33
CA PHE A 409 6.92 9.44 -7.40
C PHE A 409 6.60 7.96 -7.66
N ILE A 410 6.58 7.51 -8.92
CA ILE A 410 6.40 6.08 -9.25
C ILE A 410 7.57 5.26 -8.71
N THR A 411 8.80 5.76 -8.87
CA THR A 411 10.00 5.08 -8.39
C THR A 411 10.03 5.06 -6.86
N LEU A 412 9.77 6.20 -6.22
CA LEU A 412 9.71 6.32 -4.77
C LEU A 412 8.69 5.34 -4.19
N PHE A 413 7.49 5.28 -4.78
CA PHE A 413 6.46 4.33 -4.39
C PHE A 413 6.92 2.87 -4.51
N SER A 414 7.57 2.53 -5.62
CA SER A 414 8.07 1.16 -5.86
C SER A 414 9.16 0.77 -4.85
N ILE A 415 10.08 1.70 -4.54
CA ILE A 415 11.14 1.48 -3.54
C ILE A 415 10.53 1.25 -2.16
N VAL A 416 9.62 2.13 -1.74
CA VAL A 416 8.93 2.01 -0.44
C VAL A 416 8.17 0.69 -0.34
N LEU A 417 7.49 0.30 -1.42
CA LEU A 417 6.72 -0.94 -1.47
C LEU A 417 7.60 -2.19 -1.38
N ILE A 418 8.78 -2.18 -2.02
CA ILE A 418 9.76 -3.28 -1.92
C ILE A 418 10.29 -3.42 -0.49
N GLY A 419 10.68 -2.33 0.19
CA GLY A 419 11.14 -2.44 1.57
C GLY A 419 10.01 -2.77 2.55
N PHE A 420 8.80 -2.23 2.35
CA PHE A 420 7.64 -2.59 3.17
C PHE A 420 7.29 -4.08 3.05
N SER A 421 7.45 -4.69 1.86
CA SER A 421 7.27 -6.13 1.68
C SER A 421 8.16 -6.96 2.63
N ARG A 422 9.36 -6.48 2.99
CA ARG A 422 10.27 -7.16 3.91
C ARG A 422 9.81 -7.10 5.36
N LEU A 423 9.22 -5.98 5.76
CA LEU A 423 8.62 -5.79 7.08
C LEU A 423 7.36 -6.65 7.21
N TYR A 424 6.48 -6.60 6.20
CA TYR A 424 5.23 -7.35 6.18
C TYR A 424 5.47 -8.86 6.20
N LEU A 425 6.46 -9.37 5.47
CA LEU A 425 6.80 -10.81 5.44
C LEU A 425 7.60 -11.27 6.68
N GLY A 426 7.91 -10.36 7.61
CA GLY A 426 8.59 -10.70 8.87
C GLY A 426 10.05 -11.11 8.72
N VAL A 427 10.69 -10.77 7.60
CA VAL A 427 12.07 -11.20 7.31
C VAL A 427 13.10 -10.12 7.67
N HIS A 428 12.69 -8.90 7.95
CA HIS A 428 13.58 -7.82 8.38
C HIS A 428 12.86 -6.92 9.38
N TYR A 429 13.65 -6.30 10.26
CA TYR A 429 13.20 -5.23 11.14
C TYR A 429 13.10 -3.89 10.41
N PHE A 430 12.45 -2.91 11.02
CA PHE A 430 12.26 -1.57 10.45
C PHE A 430 13.61 -0.88 10.23
N SER A 431 14.50 -0.92 11.23
CA SER A 431 15.84 -0.33 11.12
C SER A 431 16.70 -1.00 10.05
N ASP A 432 16.54 -2.31 9.79
CA ASP A 432 17.25 -3.01 8.71
C ASP A 432 16.88 -2.45 7.34
N VAL A 433 15.58 -2.19 7.10
CA VAL A 433 15.06 -1.63 5.86
C VAL A 433 15.47 -0.17 5.71
N TRP A 434 15.40 0.60 6.79
CA TRP A 434 15.80 2.00 6.80
C TRP A 434 17.31 2.17 6.53
N ALA A 435 18.16 1.41 7.23
CA ALA A 435 19.59 1.34 6.95
C ALA A 435 19.87 0.86 5.52
N GLY A 436 19.09 -0.11 5.03
CA GLY A 436 19.17 -0.58 3.66
C GLY A 436 18.95 0.56 2.65
N TYR A 437 17.91 1.36 2.83
CA TYR A 437 17.66 2.53 1.98
C TYR A 437 18.80 3.55 2.00
N LEU A 438 19.39 3.81 3.17
CA LEU A 438 20.52 4.73 3.28
C LEU A 438 21.78 4.21 2.59
N VAL A 439 22.11 2.92 2.74
CA VAL A 439 23.21 2.28 1.99
C VAL A 439 22.98 2.39 0.49
N GLY A 440 21.74 2.14 0.03
CA GLY A 440 21.39 2.31 -1.38
C GLY A 440 21.53 3.76 -1.83
N ALA A 441 21.15 4.73 -0.99
CA ALA A 441 21.28 6.16 -1.28
C ALA A 441 22.74 6.62 -1.37
N ILE A 442 23.63 6.14 -0.50
CA ILE A 442 25.08 6.38 -0.56
C ILE A 442 25.61 6.03 -1.95
N TRP A 443 25.36 4.80 -2.39
CA TRP A 443 25.86 4.31 -3.68
C TRP A 443 25.12 4.89 -4.88
N LEU A 444 23.86 5.33 -4.71
CA LEU A 444 23.15 6.11 -5.72
C LEU A 444 23.79 7.49 -5.91
N ILE A 445 24.11 8.20 -4.82
CA ILE A 445 24.75 9.52 -4.87
C ILE A 445 26.13 9.43 -5.51
N ILE A 446 26.94 8.43 -5.11
CA ILE A 446 28.26 8.16 -5.71
C ILE A 446 28.11 7.89 -7.21
N ALA A 447 27.16 7.03 -7.61
CA ALA A 447 26.93 6.70 -9.01
C ALA A 447 26.46 7.90 -9.84
N ILE A 448 25.58 8.75 -9.30
CA ILE A 448 25.15 10.00 -9.95
C ILE A 448 26.35 10.93 -10.13
N GLY A 449 27.15 11.13 -9.09
CA GLY A 449 28.36 11.95 -9.15
C GLY A 449 29.33 11.44 -10.22
N PHE A 450 29.54 10.12 -10.28
CA PHE A 450 30.38 9.51 -11.30
C PHE A 450 29.81 9.66 -12.72
N ALA A 451 28.51 9.47 -12.90
CA ALA A 451 27.84 9.66 -14.18
C ALA A 451 27.99 11.10 -14.70
N GLU A 452 27.72 12.10 -13.85
CA GLU A 452 27.86 13.52 -14.17
C GLU A 452 29.32 13.92 -14.47
N TYR A 453 30.27 13.38 -13.71
CA TYR A 453 31.70 13.58 -13.98
C TYR A 453 32.09 13.06 -15.36
N LEU A 454 31.68 11.84 -15.73
CA LEU A 454 31.96 11.27 -17.06
C LEU A 454 31.33 12.09 -18.21
N PHE A 455 30.18 12.73 -17.98
CA PHE A 455 29.58 13.64 -18.95
C PHE A 455 30.42 14.89 -19.21
N THR A 456 31.20 15.32 -18.23
CA THR A 456 32.07 16.49 -18.35
C THR A 456 33.29 16.19 -19.25
N ILE A 457 33.69 14.92 -19.35
CA ILE A 457 34.95 14.51 -20.02
C ILE A 457 34.75 14.00 -21.45
N LYS A 458 33.66 13.29 -21.75
CA LYS A 458 33.47 12.62 -23.05
C LYS A 458 32.36 13.24 -23.90
N LYS A 459 32.72 13.77 -25.09
CA LYS A 459 31.78 14.02 -26.18
C LYS A 459 31.32 12.69 -26.78
N SER A 460 30.00 12.48 -26.84
CA SER A 460 29.41 11.25 -27.35
C SER A 460 29.64 11.10 -28.86
N ALA A 461 30.12 9.93 -29.29
CA ALA A 461 30.27 9.60 -30.70
C ALA A 461 28.91 9.38 -31.38
N VAL A 462 28.81 9.72 -32.67
CA VAL A 462 27.59 9.50 -33.47
C VAL A 462 27.56 8.04 -33.91
N ASN A 463 26.42 7.35 -33.73
CA ASN A 463 26.26 5.94 -34.08
C ASN A 463 25.31 5.76 -35.27
N LYS A 464 25.63 4.85 -36.20
CA LYS A 464 25.03 4.69 -37.55
C LYS A 464 23.70 3.91 -37.60
N ILE A 465 23.19 3.38 -36.48
CA ILE A 465 21.96 2.56 -36.48
C ILE A 465 20.69 3.44 -36.51
N SER A 466 19.75 3.12 -37.41
CA SER A 466 18.45 3.79 -37.51
C SER A 466 17.62 3.71 -36.22
N ILE A 467 16.98 4.82 -35.87
CA ILE A 467 16.18 5.00 -34.64
C ILE A 467 15.03 3.99 -34.55
N LYS A 468 14.46 3.57 -35.69
CA LYS A 468 13.35 2.60 -35.75
C LYS A 468 13.76 1.25 -35.14
N TYR A 469 14.92 0.72 -35.53
CA TYR A 469 15.43 -0.56 -35.03
C TYR A 469 15.80 -0.48 -33.55
N LYS A 470 16.39 0.63 -33.09
CA LYS A 470 16.67 0.82 -31.65
C LYS A 470 15.41 0.73 -30.79
N LYS A 471 14.32 1.38 -31.24
CA LYS A 471 13.03 1.33 -30.54
C LYS A 471 12.47 -0.09 -30.53
N MET A 472 12.45 -0.76 -31.68
CA MET A 472 11.96 -2.14 -31.80
C MET A 472 12.72 -3.10 -30.88
N ILE A 473 14.06 -3.10 -30.94
CA ILE A 473 14.91 -3.95 -30.10
C ILE A 473 14.69 -3.63 -28.62
N SER A 474 14.59 -2.35 -28.25
CA SER A 474 14.33 -1.97 -26.86
C SER A 474 12.99 -2.48 -26.35
N THR A 475 11.93 -2.41 -27.16
CA THR A 475 10.62 -2.96 -26.82
C THR A 475 10.69 -4.47 -26.63
N VAL A 476 11.38 -5.19 -27.51
CA VAL A 476 11.56 -6.64 -27.40
C VAL A 476 12.31 -7.00 -26.11
N ILE A 477 13.42 -6.32 -25.79
CA ILE A 477 14.17 -6.55 -24.54
C ILE A 477 13.26 -6.33 -23.32
N ILE A 478 12.50 -5.24 -23.29
CA ILE A 478 11.61 -4.94 -22.15
C ILE A 478 10.52 -6.01 -22.02
N LEU A 479 9.94 -6.48 -23.12
CA LEU A 479 8.93 -7.54 -23.10
C LEU A 479 9.52 -8.86 -22.61
N ILE A 480 10.71 -9.26 -23.09
CA ILE A 480 11.41 -10.47 -22.65
C ILE A 480 11.70 -10.41 -21.16
N VAL A 481 12.24 -9.30 -20.65
CA VAL A 481 12.60 -9.13 -19.24
C VAL A 481 11.37 -9.11 -18.34
N THR A 482 10.27 -8.56 -18.83
CA THR A 482 8.99 -8.57 -18.13
C THR A 482 8.42 -9.99 -18.08
N ALA A 483 8.40 -10.70 -19.21
CA ALA A 483 7.97 -12.09 -19.27
C ALA A 483 8.85 -13.01 -18.40
N SER A 484 10.17 -12.81 -18.38
CA SER A 484 11.09 -13.56 -17.53
C SER A 484 10.84 -13.31 -16.05
N TYR A 485 10.47 -12.08 -15.66
CA TYR A 485 10.05 -11.80 -14.29
C TYR A 485 8.77 -12.56 -13.91
N PHE A 486 7.72 -12.51 -14.73
CA PHE A 486 6.48 -13.23 -14.45
C PHE A 486 6.68 -14.73 -14.39
N PHE A 487 7.49 -15.29 -15.30
CA PHE A 487 7.87 -16.70 -15.28
C PHE A 487 8.65 -17.05 -14.01
N PHE A 488 9.68 -16.27 -13.68
CA PHE A 488 10.47 -16.47 -12.47
C PHE A 488 9.60 -16.41 -11.22
N ALA A 489 8.77 -15.36 -11.08
CA ALA A 489 7.92 -15.17 -9.92
C ALA A 489 6.84 -16.24 -9.76
N TYR A 490 6.30 -16.76 -10.87
CA TYR A 490 5.39 -17.91 -10.83
C TYR A 490 6.10 -19.21 -10.42
N SER A 491 7.33 -19.41 -10.89
CA SER A 491 8.13 -20.62 -10.62
C SER A 491 8.83 -20.62 -9.26
N TYR A 492 9.00 -19.44 -8.64
CA TYR A 492 9.83 -19.30 -7.46
C TYR A 492 9.12 -19.82 -6.22
N GLN A 493 9.66 -20.89 -5.65
CA GLN A 493 9.21 -21.44 -4.38
C GLN A 493 9.98 -20.78 -3.23
N PHE A 494 9.25 -20.15 -2.31
CA PHE A 494 9.84 -19.65 -1.08
C PHE A 494 10.15 -20.83 -0.16
N PRO A 495 11.31 -20.83 0.52
CA PRO A 495 11.58 -21.80 1.58
C PRO A 495 10.42 -21.78 2.58
N ASN A 496 9.95 -22.94 3.01
CA ASN A 496 8.96 -22.96 4.08
C ASN A 496 9.63 -22.40 5.35
N SER A 497 8.92 -21.56 6.09
CA SER A 497 9.31 -21.31 7.47
C SER A 497 9.19 -22.63 8.21
N THR A 498 10.21 -23.09 8.95
CA THR A 498 9.92 -24.02 10.05
C THR A 498 8.83 -23.39 10.90
N GLU A 499 7.73 -24.12 11.15
CA GLU A 499 6.77 -23.77 12.19
C GLU A 499 7.53 -23.32 13.42
N GLU A 500 7.02 -22.30 14.12
CA GLU A 500 7.56 -21.77 15.38
C GLU A 500 8.46 -22.81 16.04
N GLN A 501 9.78 -22.58 16.04
CA GLN A 501 10.58 -23.22 17.08
C GLN A 501 9.89 -22.79 18.36
N LEU A 502 9.09 -23.70 18.93
CA LEU A 502 8.60 -23.65 20.28
C LEU A 502 9.82 -23.19 21.07
N LYS A 503 9.81 -21.93 21.53
CA LYS A 503 10.80 -21.52 22.51
C LYS A 503 10.73 -22.61 23.57
N ALA A 504 11.85 -23.29 23.79
CA ALA A 504 11.91 -24.42 24.72
C ALA A 504 11.15 -24.03 25.98
N GLU A 505 10.21 -24.88 26.39
CA GLU A 505 9.46 -24.63 27.62
C GLU A 505 10.47 -24.50 28.76
N ILE A 506 10.42 -23.38 29.46
CA ILE A 506 11.31 -23.11 30.58
C ILE A 506 10.54 -23.51 31.83
N ASN A 507 10.95 -24.62 32.45
CA ASN A 507 10.43 -25.01 33.75
C ASN A 507 10.94 -24.03 34.80
N ILE A 508 10.03 -23.49 35.60
CA ILE A 508 10.35 -22.62 36.72
C ILE A 508 9.80 -23.22 38.01
N GLU A 509 10.45 -22.93 39.14
CA GLU A 509 10.04 -23.41 40.46
C GLU A 509 8.94 -22.55 41.08
N ASN A 510 8.89 -21.26 40.72
CA ASN A 510 7.96 -20.28 41.28
C ASN A 510 7.40 -19.37 40.18
N THR A 511 6.08 -19.19 40.17
CA THR A 511 5.33 -18.32 39.27
C THR A 511 5.89 -16.89 39.19
N MET A 512 6.39 -16.33 40.30
CA MET A 512 6.90 -14.95 40.34
C MET A 512 8.28 -14.76 39.69
N SER A 513 9.04 -15.84 39.46
CA SER A 513 10.36 -15.75 38.81
C SER A 513 10.28 -15.20 37.38
N ILE A 514 9.10 -15.26 36.75
CA ILE A 514 8.84 -14.61 35.45
C ILE A 514 9.08 -13.09 35.47
N PHE A 515 9.06 -12.47 36.66
CA PHE A 515 9.18 -11.03 36.87
C PHE A 515 10.51 -10.61 37.48
N ASP A 516 11.51 -11.50 37.52
CA ASP A 516 12.84 -11.21 38.06
C ASP A 516 13.49 -10.01 37.35
N ALA A 517 13.27 -9.88 36.05
CA ALA A 517 13.60 -8.66 35.32
C ALA A 517 12.54 -7.57 35.57
N GLN A 518 12.93 -6.43 36.16
CA GLN A 518 12.03 -5.31 36.47
C GLN A 518 11.15 -4.83 35.29
N GLY A 519 11.62 -4.96 34.05
CA GLY A 519 10.86 -4.59 32.86
C GLY A 519 9.61 -5.45 32.64
N LEU A 520 9.65 -6.72 33.04
CA LEU A 520 8.55 -7.67 32.83
C LEU A 520 7.38 -7.45 33.78
N LYS A 521 7.54 -6.61 34.81
CA LYS A 521 6.45 -6.25 35.74
C LYS A 521 5.43 -5.31 35.11
N TYR A 522 5.80 -4.62 34.02
CA TYR A 522 5.01 -3.55 33.42
C TYR A 522 4.66 -3.86 31.97
N THR A 523 3.48 -3.41 31.55
CA THR A 523 3.17 -3.27 30.13
C THR A 523 3.86 -2.02 29.57
N GLU A 524 4.02 -1.96 28.26
CA GLU A 524 4.78 -0.93 27.57
C GLU A 524 4.02 -0.32 26.40
N SER A 525 4.31 0.95 26.13
CA SER A 525 3.92 1.62 24.89
C SER A 525 4.82 1.21 23.72
N LEU A 526 4.42 1.62 22.51
CA LEU A 526 5.23 1.45 21.29
C LEU A 526 6.66 2.02 21.45
N LEU A 527 6.80 3.11 22.21
CA LEU A 527 8.08 3.79 22.46
C LEU A 527 8.85 3.25 23.69
N GLY A 528 8.38 2.18 24.33
CA GLY A 528 9.06 1.62 25.50
C GLY A 528 8.77 2.31 26.83
N LYS A 529 7.89 3.31 26.86
CA LYS A 529 7.42 3.86 28.15
C LYS A 529 6.60 2.80 28.90
N LYS A 530 6.96 2.55 30.16
CA LYS A 530 6.20 1.71 31.10
C LYS A 530 4.80 2.28 31.30
N GLN A 531 3.81 1.40 31.38
CA GLN A 531 2.41 1.73 31.61
C GLN A 531 1.90 0.98 32.85
N GLU A 532 0.72 0.36 32.78
CA GLU A 532 0.15 -0.41 33.88
C GLU A 532 0.96 -1.68 34.19
N PRO A 533 1.14 -2.04 35.48
CA PRO A 533 1.74 -3.32 35.86
C PRO A 533 0.84 -4.50 35.50
N ILE A 534 1.45 -5.66 35.25
CA ILE A 534 0.71 -6.93 35.12
C ILE A 534 -0.06 -7.17 36.42
N ASN A 535 -1.33 -7.56 36.30
CA ASN A 535 -2.23 -7.60 37.45
C ASN A 535 -2.88 -8.98 37.69
N PHE A 536 -2.69 -9.95 36.78
CA PHE A 536 -2.96 -11.35 37.08
C PHE A 536 -2.08 -12.34 36.29
N ILE A 537 -2.03 -13.58 36.80
CA ILE A 537 -1.49 -14.77 36.15
C ILE A 537 -2.54 -15.89 36.18
N ILE A 538 -2.62 -16.66 35.09
CA ILE A 538 -3.37 -17.91 35.03
C ILE A 538 -2.41 -19.04 34.66
N LEU A 539 -2.46 -20.13 35.42
CA LEU A 539 -1.81 -21.40 35.08
C LEU A 539 -2.85 -22.31 34.45
N ALA A 540 -2.57 -22.78 33.22
CA ALA A 540 -3.45 -23.68 32.51
C ALA A 540 -2.67 -24.66 31.65
N GLU A 541 -3.08 -25.94 31.65
CA GLU A 541 -2.48 -26.99 30.81
C GLU A 541 -2.50 -26.64 29.32
N ASN A 542 -3.59 -26.03 28.84
CA ASN A 542 -3.75 -25.70 27.42
C ASN A 542 -4.64 -24.47 27.20
N GLU A 543 -4.50 -23.89 26.01
CA GLU A 543 -5.22 -22.69 25.58
C GLU A 543 -6.74 -22.88 25.56
N LYS A 544 -7.23 -24.12 25.31
CA LYS A 544 -8.67 -24.41 25.29
C LYS A 544 -9.28 -24.29 26.68
N LYS A 545 -8.59 -24.75 27.74
CA LYS A 545 -9.01 -24.59 29.13
C LYS A 545 -9.08 -23.10 29.51
N LEU A 546 -8.07 -22.31 29.12
CA LEU A 546 -8.05 -20.86 29.34
C LEU A 546 -9.26 -20.16 28.67
N VAL A 547 -9.51 -20.44 27.39
CA VAL A 547 -10.64 -19.83 26.66
C VAL A 547 -11.98 -20.27 27.27
N LYS A 548 -12.11 -21.53 27.69
CA LYS A 548 -13.31 -22.06 28.35
C LYS A 548 -13.60 -21.38 29.69
N LEU A 549 -12.57 -21.08 30.50
CA LEU A 549 -12.69 -20.35 31.75
C LEU A 549 -13.39 -19.00 31.53
N PHE A 550 -12.86 -18.20 30.61
CA PHE A 550 -13.41 -16.88 30.32
C PHE A 550 -14.83 -16.93 29.79
N HIS A 551 -15.12 -17.83 28.84
CA HIS A 551 -16.51 -18.00 28.36
C HIS A 551 -17.47 -18.43 29.46
N SER A 552 -17.03 -19.30 30.38
CA SER A 552 -17.84 -19.75 31.52
C SER A 552 -18.07 -18.62 32.54
N GLY A 553 -17.13 -17.69 32.67
CA GLY A 553 -17.28 -16.43 33.41
C GLY A 553 -18.14 -15.38 32.72
N GLY A 554 -18.67 -15.68 31.52
CA GLY A 554 -19.49 -14.79 30.70
C GLY A 554 -18.67 -13.68 30.02
N TRP A 555 -17.42 -13.98 29.64
CA TRP A 555 -16.60 -13.11 28.79
C TRP A 555 -16.72 -13.53 27.33
N GLU A 556 -16.70 -12.55 26.43
CA GLU A 556 -16.68 -12.74 24.99
C GLU A 556 -15.25 -12.53 24.45
N THR A 557 -14.88 -13.26 23.41
CA THR A 557 -13.61 -13.01 22.71
C THR A 557 -13.72 -11.71 21.93
N ALA A 558 -12.72 -10.82 22.09
CA ALA A 558 -12.67 -9.59 21.34
C ALA A 558 -12.45 -9.87 19.85
N ASP A 559 -13.13 -9.14 18.98
CA ASP A 559 -12.88 -9.16 17.55
C ASP A 559 -11.41 -8.80 17.26
N GLU A 560 -10.79 -9.48 16.31
CA GLU A 560 -9.38 -9.25 15.98
C GLU A 560 -9.12 -7.80 15.53
N VAL A 561 -7.91 -7.30 15.82
CA VAL A 561 -7.42 -6.00 15.35
C VAL A 561 -7.14 -6.05 13.86
N ASN A 562 -8.19 -5.83 13.08
CA ASN A 562 -8.11 -5.52 11.66
C ASN A 562 -8.95 -4.26 11.44
N PHE A 563 -8.58 -3.43 10.47
CA PHE A 563 -9.32 -2.21 10.16
C PHE A 563 -10.81 -2.41 9.80
N TYR A 564 -11.35 -3.61 9.52
CA TYR A 564 -12.79 -3.79 9.29
C TYR A 564 -13.50 -3.73 10.63
N ASN A 565 -12.94 -4.40 11.62
CA ASN A 565 -13.36 -4.28 13.00
C ASN A 565 -13.06 -2.87 13.55
N LEU A 566 -11.95 -2.22 13.18
CA LEU A 566 -11.73 -0.80 13.52
C LEU A 566 -12.72 0.14 12.82
N TYR A 567 -13.14 -0.15 11.58
CA TYR A 567 -14.18 0.60 10.88
C TYR A 567 -15.55 0.37 11.52
N ARG A 568 -15.88 -0.88 11.89
CA ARG A 568 -17.08 -1.21 12.66
C ARG A 568 -17.08 -0.46 13.99
N LEU A 569 -15.92 -0.39 14.66
CA LEU A 569 -15.72 0.38 15.89
C LEU A 569 -15.95 1.87 15.65
N ALA A 570 -15.28 2.47 14.65
CA ALA A 570 -15.45 3.88 14.32
C ALA A 570 -16.90 4.21 13.92
N LYS A 571 -17.57 3.31 13.20
CA LYS A 571 -18.98 3.45 12.81
C LYS A 571 -19.91 3.32 14.01
N ALA A 572 -19.66 2.34 14.89
CA ALA A 572 -20.41 2.17 16.13
C ALA A 572 -20.27 3.43 16.99
N GLU A 573 -19.07 3.99 17.09
CA GLU A 573 -18.80 5.22 17.83
C GLU A 573 -19.51 6.44 17.20
N LEU A 574 -19.42 6.61 15.87
CA LEU A 574 -20.03 7.73 15.15
C LEU A 574 -21.57 7.72 15.23
N PHE A 575 -22.19 6.54 15.19
CA PHE A 575 -23.64 6.37 15.22
C PHE A 575 -24.19 5.99 16.60
N GLN A 576 -23.35 6.05 17.66
CA GLN A 576 -23.70 5.67 19.03
C GLN A 576 -24.38 4.30 19.14
N ARG A 577 -23.89 3.33 18.36
CA ARG A 577 -24.36 1.94 18.40
C ARG A 577 -23.48 1.10 19.32
N ASP A 578 -24.07 0.07 19.89
CA ASP A 578 -23.34 -0.92 20.68
C ASP A 578 -22.50 -1.84 19.77
N TYR A 579 -21.31 -2.20 20.26
CA TYR A 579 -20.38 -3.15 19.67
C TYR A 579 -19.64 -3.86 20.81
N SER A 580 -20.36 -4.78 21.46
CA SER A 580 -19.92 -5.48 22.68
C SER A 580 -18.54 -6.12 22.56
N ASN A 581 -18.29 -6.82 21.46
CA ASN A 581 -17.05 -7.56 21.21
C ASN A 581 -16.01 -6.77 20.39
N SER A 582 -15.97 -5.44 20.49
CA SER A 582 -15.07 -4.62 19.67
C SER A 582 -13.59 -4.92 19.87
N PRO A 583 -12.74 -4.71 18.85
CA PRO A 583 -11.30 -4.91 18.98
C PRO A 583 -10.70 -4.00 20.05
N ILE A 584 -9.74 -4.56 20.80
CA ILE A 584 -9.04 -3.86 21.87
C ILE A 584 -7.71 -3.30 21.33
N ALA A 585 -7.38 -2.06 21.67
CA ALA A 585 -6.09 -1.48 21.33
C ALA A 585 -4.94 -2.30 21.95
N PRO A 586 -3.92 -2.70 21.16
CA PRO A 586 -2.82 -3.49 21.67
C PRO A 586 -1.92 -2.64 22.58
N ILE A 587 -1.53 -3.23 23.70
CA ILE A 587 -0.41 -2.79 24.54
C ILE A 587 0.66 -3.89 24.49
N PHE A 588 1.89 -3.56 24.80
CA PHE A 588 3.00 -4.51 24.67
C PHE A 588 3.40 -5.08 26.02
N TRP A 589 3.75 -6.36 26.05
CA TRP A 589 4.45 -6.97 27.17
C TRP A 589 5.60 -7.81 26.62
N ASN A 590 6.81 -7.55 27.08
CA ASN A 590 8.03 -8.15 26.53
C ASN A 590 8.12 -8.00 24.99
N SER A 591 7.83 -6.79 24.48
CA SER A 591 7.76 -6.43 23.05
C SER A 591 6.77 -7.25 22.19
N ARG A 592 5.85 -8.00 22.81
CA ARG A 592 4.80 -8.76 22.12
C ARG A 592 3.42 -8.15 22.34
N VAL A 593 2.58 -8.26 21.32
CA VAL A 593 1.14 -7.99 21.42
C VAL A 593 0.44 -9.11 22.19
N PRO A 594 -0.76 -8.88 22.75
CA PRO A 594 -1.50 -9.92 23.47
C PRO A 594 -1.93 -11.05 22.54
N ASP A 595 -1.83 -12.29 23.00
CA ASP A 595 -2.26 -13.50 22.29
C ASP A 595 -3.78 -13.69 22.40
N PHE A 596 -4.37 -13.35 23.55
CA PHE A 596 -5.81 -13.43 23.77
C PHE A 596 -6.37 -12.10 24.29
N ASN A 597 -7.55 -11.74 23.80
CA ASN A 597 -8.27 -10.54 24.22
C ASN A 597 -9.73 -10.91 24.53
N PHE A 598 -10.23 -10.51 25.70
CA PHE A 598 -11.60 -10.76 26.13
C PHE A 598 -12.29 -9.46 26.56
N VAL A 599 -13.60 -9.38 26.33
CA VAL A 599 -14.43 -8.24 26.71
C VAL A 599 -15.67 -8.74 27.45
N LYS A 600 -16.09 -8.01 28.48
CA LYS A 600 -17.36 -8.23 29.18
C LYS A 600 -18.07 -6.91 29.41
N THR A 601 -19.32 -6.81 28.97
CA THR A 601 -20.15 -5.62 29.18
C THR A 601 -20.44 -5.43 30.67
N ALA A 602 -20.30 -4.20 31.17
CA ALA A 602 -20.59 -3.88 32.56
C ALA A 602 -22.09 -3.64 32.78
N GLU A 603 -22.62 -4.04 33.94
CA GLU A 603 -24.01 -3.81 34.35
C GLU A 603 -24.22 -2.34 34.78
N THR A 604 -24.05 -1.40 33.84
CA THR A 604 -24.22 0.03 34.10
C THR A 604 -25.20 0.66 33.11
N SER A 605 -25.69 1.87 33.41
CA SER A 605 -26.53 2.64 32.48
C SER A 605 -25.80 3.07 31.20
N ASN A 606 -24.46 2.98 31.19
CA ASN A 606 -23.64 3.29 30.03
C ASN A 606 -23.38 2.01 29.22
N SER A 607 -24.00 1.90 28.05
CA SER A 607 -23.81 0.77 27.13
C SER A 607 -22.38 0.60 26.62
N LYS A 608 -21.50 1.61 26.80
CA LYS A 608 -20.08 1.56 26.42
C LYS A 608 -19.17 1.07 27.55
N ALA A 609 -19.70 0.93 28.76
CA ALA A 609 -18.94 0.48 29.91
C ALA A 609 -18.64 -1.02 29.81
N ARG A 610 -17.35 -1.36 29.88
CA ARG A 610 -16.88 -2.72 29.69
C ARG A 610 -15.57 -2.99 30.39
N HIS A 611 -15.43 -4.23 30.80
CA HIS A 611 -14.19 -4.82 31.28
C HIS A 611 -13.44 -5.40 30.08
N GLN A 612 -12.12 -5.19 30.04
CA GLN A 612 -11.24 -5.63 28.97
C GLN A 612 -10.07 -6.40 29.56
N ILE A 613 -9.77 -7.55 28.97
CA ILE A 613 -8.66 -8.41 29.37
C ILE A 613 -7.72 -8.58 28.17
N ARG A 614 -6.42 -8.47 28.45
CA ARG A 614 -5.34 -8.75 27.50
C ARG A 614 -4.41 -9.79 28.14
N ILE A 615 -4.11 -10.86 27.42
CA ILE A 615 -3.32 -12.00 27.93
C ILE A 615 -2.17 -12.29 26.98
N TRP A 616 -0.99 -12.51 27.54
CA TRP A 616 0.19 -12.98 26.85
C TRP A 616 0.51 -14.40 27.27
N LYS A 617 0.75 -15.23 26.26
CA LYS A 617 1.26 -16.60 26.40
C LYS A 617 2.74 -16.53 26.72
N SER A 618 3.13 -17.06 27.88
CA SER A 618 4.54 -17.19 28.23
C SER A 618 5.10 -18.53 27.74
N ASN A 619 6.42 -18.63 27.65
CA ASN A 619 7.15 -19.88 27.42
C ASN A 619 7.52 -20.58 28.73
N PHE A 620 7.00 -20.12 29.87
CA PHE A 620 7.27 -20.69 31.18
C PHE A 620 6.17 -21.69 31.57
N VAL A 621 6.60 -22.81 32.14
CA VAL A 621 5.73 -23.88 32.63
C VAL A 621 6.10 -24.13 34.08
N LEU A 622 5.09 -24.26 34.95
CA LEU A 622 5.27 -24.73 36.31
C LEU A 622 5.00 -26.23 36.31
N GLU A 623 5.92 -27.01 36.87
CA GLU A 623 5.77 -28.47 36.94
C GLU A 623 4.43 -28.82 37.62
N ASP A 624 3.70 -29.78 37.04
CA ASP A 624 2.35 -30.24 37.44
C ASP A 624 1.17 -29.25 37.34
N GLU A 625 1.41 -27.94 37.19
CA GLU A 625 0.33 -26.92 37.14
C GLU A 625 0.14 -26.25 35.77
N GLY A 626 1.04 -26.52 34.82
CA GLY A 626 0.89 -26.17 33.42
C GLY A 626 1.51 -24.83 33.02
N ARG A 627 1.08 -24.29 31.88
CA ARG A 627 1.70 -23.10 31.27
C ARG A 627 1.21 -21.82 31.92
N ILE A 628 2.12 -20.87 32.08
CA ILE A 628 1.83 -19.55 32.63
C ILE A 628 1.33 -18.59 31.55
N TYR A 629 0.19 -17.96 31.81
CA TYR A 629 -0.38 -16.87 31.04
C TYR A 629 -0.42 -15.61 31.90
N THR A 630 0.25 -14.55 31.46
CA THR A 630 0.25 -13.25 32.15
C THR A 630 -0.81 -12.35 31.55
N GLY A 631 -1.48 -11.53 32.35
CA GLY A 631 -2.50 -10.67 31.81
C GLY A 631 -2.78 -9.41 32.62
N ILE A 632 -3.54 -8.54 31.96
CA ILE A 632 -4.04 -7.31 32.57
C ILE A 632 -5.53 -7.17 32.31
N ILE A 633 -6.27 -6.83 33.37
CA ILE A 633 -7.64 -6.35 33.30
C ILE A 633 -7.70 -4.83 33.44
N SER A 634 -8.54 -4.19 32.63
CA SER A 634 -8.78 -2.75 32.62
C SER A 634 -10.25 -2.45 32.33
N PHE A 635 -10.78 -1.38 32.92
CA PHE A 635 -12.14 -0.90 32.64
C PHE A 635 -12.15 0.26 31.66
N THR A 636 -13.15 0.31 30.79
CA THR A 636 -13.34 1.44 29.89
C THR A 636 -14.81 1.81 29.81
N ASP A 637 -15.13 3.10 29.89
CA ASP A 637 -16.50 3.64 29.76
C ASP A 637 -16.64 4.69 28.66
N LYS A 638 -15.51 5.11 28.08
CA LYS A 638 -15.41 6.13 27.03
C LYS A 638 -14.42 5.72 25.96
N THR A 639 -14.56 6.31 24.78
CA THR A 639 -13.62 6.17 23.66
C THR A 639 -12.98 7.54 23.37
N LYS A 640 -11.66 7.63 23.47
CA LYS A 640 -10.85 8.73 22.96
C LYS A 640 -10.61 8.57 21.45
N TRP A 641 -10.72 9.67 20.73
CA TRP A 641 -10.34 9.79 19.31
C TRP A 641 -11.09 8.84 18.36
N GLY A 642 -12.23 8.30 18.81
CA GLY A 642 -13.10 7.45 17.99
C GLY A 642 -12.72 5.96 17.94
N PHE A 643 -11.53 5.57 18.44
CA PHE A 643 -11.05 4.18 18.35
C PHE A 643 -10.14 3.72 19.50
N ILE A 644 -9.71 4.62 20.40
CA ILE A 644 -8.88 4.27 21.57
C ILE A 644 -9.77 4.30 22.81
N HIS A 645 -9.81 3.24 23.60
CA HIS A 645 -10.62 3.24 24.82
C HIS A 645 -9.92 4.01 25.94
N GLN A 646 -10.69 4.85 26.65
CA GLN A 646 -10.22 5.53 27.85
C GLN A 646 -10.24 4.53 29.01
N ILE A 647 -9.08 4.28 29.61
CA ILE A 647 -8.95 3.37 30.74
C ILE A 647 -9.29 4.13 32.03
N ARG A 648 -10.13 3.54 32.89
CA ARG A 648 -10.42 4.13 34.20
C ARG A 648 -9.23 3.95 35.16
N PRO A 649 -9.04 4.87 36.12
CA PRO A 649 -7.84 4.86 36.94
C PRO A 649 -7.70 3.68 37.92
N ASP A 650 -8.80 3.08 38.36
CA ASP A 650 -8.79 2.10 39.44
C ASP A 650 -8.53 0.67 38.92
N LEU A 651 -7.26 0.28 38.84
CA LEU A 651 -6.88 -1.07 38.44
C LEU A 651 -7.18 -2.10 39.53
N ASN A 652 -7.28 -1.68 40.79
CA ASN A 652 -7.51 -2.59 41.91
C ASN A 652 -8.94 -3.11 41.87
N ALA A 653 -9.92 -2.24 41.66
CA ALA A 653 -11.33 -2.63 41.53
C ALA A 653 -11.54 -3.66 40.41
N GLU A 654 -10.90 -3.47 39.27
CA GLU A 654 -10.97 -4.40 38.14
C GLU A 654 -10.35 -5.75 38.46
N ARG A 655 -9.21 -5.75 39.13
CA ARG A 655 -8.53 -6.98 39.52
C ARG A 655 -9.35 -7.77 40.54
N GLU A 656 -9.99 -7.11 41.51
CA GLU A 656 -10.92 -7.76 42.45
C GLU A 656 -12.17 -8.30 41.74
N PHE A 657 -12.73 -7.53 40.79
CA PHE A 657 -13.85 -7.99 39.96
C PHE A 657 -13.50 -9.26 39.19
N LEU A 658 -12.33 -9.32 38.57
CA LEU A 658 -11.86 -10.51 37.86
C LEU A 658 -11.80 -11.73 38.79
N SER A 659 -11.17 -11.58 39.96
CA SER A 659 -11.04 -12.67 40.93
C SER A 659 -12.39 -13.22 41.36
N ASN A 660 -13.33 -12.34 41.73
CA ASN A 660 -14.68 -12.75 42.11
C ASN A 660 -15.41 -13.45 40.96
N ASN A 661 -15.31 -12.91 39.74
CA ASN A 661 -15.98 -13.49 38.58
C ASN A 661 -15.42 -14.87 38.20
N LEU A 662 -14.09 -15.04 38.20
CA LEU A 662 -13.46 -16.31 37.83
C LEU A 662 -13.69 -17.40 38.89
N ASN A 663 -13.64 -17.06 40.18
CA ASN A 663 -13.91 -18.03 41.25
C ASN A 663 -15.34 -18.58 41.21
N LEU A 664 -16.33 -17.78 40.77
CA LEU A 664 -17.72 -18.22 40.59
C LEU A 664 -17.91 -19.26 39.48
N THR A 665 -16.93 -19.43 38.57
CA THR A 665 -17.02 -20.43 37.50
C THR A 665 -16.89 -21.87 38.00
N GLY A 666 -16.30 -22.07 39.20
CA GLY A 666 -15.97 -23.38 39.74
C GLY A 666 -14.81 -24.11 39.05
N LEU A 667 -14.20 -23.49 38.03
CA LEU A 667 -13.06 -24.03 37.27
C LEU A 667 -11.69 -23.67 37.85
N ILE A 668 -11.67 -22.77 38.83
CA ILE A 668 -10.47 -22.39 39.59
C ILE A 668 -10.31 -23.36 40.76
N GLU A 669 -9.13 -23.95 40.88
CA GLU A 669 -8.75 -24.79 42.02
C GLU A 669 -8.32 -23.94 43.20
N LYS A 670 -7.42 -23.00 42.94
CA LYS A 670 -6.78 -22.15 43.95
C LYS A 670 -6.58 -20.75 43.38
N THR A 671 -6.68 -19.76 44.26
CA THR A 671 -6.37 -18.36 43.98
C THR A 671 -5.39 -17.86 45.03
N GLU A 672 -4.28 -17.28 44.59
CA GLU A 672 -3.30 -16.60 45.45
C GLU A 672 -3.23 -15.12 45.12
N LYS A 673 -2.77 -14.34 46.10
CA LYS A 673 -2.57 -12.90 45.96
C LYS A 673 -1.19 -12.55 46.48
N GLU A 674 -0.37 -11.97 45.62
CA GLU A 674 1.01 -11.60 45.93
C GLU A 674 1.29 -10.13 45.59
N LYS A 675 2.41 -9.61 46.10
CA LYS A 675 2.87 -8.24 45.83
C LYS A 675 3.86 -8.25 44.66
N LEU A 676 3.52 -7.60 43.55
CA LEU A 676 4.39 -7.51 42.37
C LEU A 676 5.25 -6.24 42.36
N VAL A 677 4.61 -5.11 42.64
CA VAL A 677 5.20 -3.75 42.63
C VAL A 677 4.70 -2.96 43.84
N GLU A 678 5.38 -1.86 44.16
CA GLU A 678 4.88 -0.93 45.17
C GLU A 678 3.60 -0.22 44.72
N ALA A 679 2.84 0.26 45.71
CA ALA A 679 1.66 1.08 45.42
C ALA A 679 2.10 2.35 44.71
N GLN A 680 1.48 2.63 43.55
CA GLN A 680 1.90 3.72 42.69
C GLN A 680 0.74 4.27 41.88
N THR A 681 0.92 5.51 41.43
CA THR A 681 0.11 6.12 40.37
C THR A 681 0.96 6.26 39.12
N GLY A 682 0.32 6.26 37.96
CA GLY A 682 1.01 6.41 36.68
C GLY A 682 0.06 6.89 35.58
N GLU A 683 0.57 6.94 34.36
CA GLU A 683 -0.22 7.27 33.17
C GLU A 683 0.01 6.21 32.09
N ASN A 684 -1.06 5.86 31.38
CA ASN A 684 -0.98 4.98 30.22
C ASN A 684 -0.64 5.77 28.94
N PHE A 685 -0.49 5.08 27.81
CA PHE A 685 -0.12 5.71 26.54
C PHE A 685 -1.14 6.73 26.02
N SER A 686 -2.40 6.65 26.48
CA SER A 686 -3.48 7.55 26.11
C SER A 686 -3.55 8.79 27.02
N GLY A 687 -2.61 8.90 27.97
CA GLY A 687 -2.58 9.94 29.00
C GLY A 687 -3.70 9.77 30.04
N ASP A 688 -4.23 8.55 30.22
CA ASP A 688 -5.15 8.26 31.31
C ASP A 688 -4.34 7.89 32.56
N SER A 689 -4.65 8.56 33.68
CA SER A 689 -4.04 8.22 34.95
C SER A 689 -4.56 6.88 35.46
N PHE A 690 -3.70 6.10 36.12
CA PHE A 690 -4.06 4.90 36.87
C PHE A 690 -3.46 4.93 38.27
N PHE A 691 -4.05 4.16 39.18
CA PHE A 691 -3.50 3.85 40.48
C PHE A 691 -3.66 2.35 40.76
N THR A 692 -2.68 1.79 41.48
CA THR A 692 -2.70 0.38 41.88
C THR A 692 -2.02 0.21 43.23
N ASP A 693 -2.50 -0.76 44.01
CA ASP A 693 -1.84 -1.24 45.22
C ASP A 693 -0.63 -2.13 44.90
N GLY A 694 -0.42 -2.47 43.62
CA GLY A 694 0.70 -3.27 43.13
C GLY A 694 0.61 -4.77 43.39
N ASN A 695 -0.54 -5.27 43.83
CA ASN A 695 -0.78 -6.71 43.99
C ASN A 695 -1.04 -7.41 42.65
N ILE A 696 -0.86 -8.72 42.61
CA ILE A 696 -1.16 -9.60 41.48
C ILE A 696 -1.97 -10.79 41.98
N TYR A 697 -2.96 -11.23 41.21
CA TYR A 697 -3.68 -12.48 41.47
C TYR A 697 -3.11 -13.62 40.64
N ILE A 698 -2.95 -14.80 41.24
CA ILE A 698 -2.49 -16.02 40.57
C ILE A 698 -3.62 -17.04 40.65
N PHE A 699 -4.05 -17.53 39.49
CA PHE A 699 -5.16 -18.45 39.34
C PHE A 699 -4.68 -19.81 38.84
N PHE A 700 -5.01 -20.87 39.56
CA PHE A 700 -4.69 -22.25 39.21
C PHE A 700 -5.95 -22.93 38.66
N LEU A 701 -5.91 -23.38 37.40
CA LEU A 701 -7.05 -24.06 36.77
C LEU A 701 -7.08 -25.55 37.11
N LYS A 702 -8.30 -26.08 37.28
CA LYS A 702 -8.59 -27.52 37.40
C LYS A 702 -8.39 -28.29 36.08
#